data_AF-A0A7S2YGE9-F1
#
_entry.id   AF-A0A7S2YGE9-F1
#
_cell.length_a   1.000
_cell.length_b   1.000
_cell.length_c   1.000
_cell.angle_alpha   90.00
_cell.angle_beta   90.00
_cell.angle_gamma   90.00
#
_symmetry.space_group_name_H-M   'P 1'
#
loop_
_entity.id
_entity.type
_entity.pdbx_description
1 polymer ?
#
loop_
_entity_poly.entity_id
_entity_poly.type
_entity_poly.pdbx_seq_one_letter_code
_entity_poly.pdbx_strand_id
1 'polypeptide(L)'
;MKLSALRFVATTVVLWAPLVLGDKIHDSAKKLRVWEEECQALIGVGQKAGAVNQEANETYFLACGTNDGLSYNVEGGCKSWIDNRVFMAQLYSNKTELEMGETWINLDNHHLEQAYFPPGLKNSGAMANATPAVGRRSVLAVIVRLEDAYPIITEDRLKDSLFGTDGDDRTLKSLYAGCSRGQLDMVPSDDRTGPVNPIAGGVTTLYIPKTLSSGENVIRNTITARLKEEYGVSSPQELADHVMYCLPEGVMPLASWSFVHNWLSVYTDTYCTHATFQSHEIAHNLNLADSGKFKDYDDHTGIMGVRTDTSTEPLACFNGAKLYQLGWYEESTEIIKFLKSSPPTTVTLHGFVKDASTAGIKIVKLDRRSPYDFYLVFNWPSGPNAETPRPNVVTVTGTGRHGQSYYESTNIANLGEGDVFVQEDYFAGPCNLMIHVTEINPAEGYAVLNLESCFDSAQAAADAAAEIELQNKIRAYEEAVAAKKKQQEDIANRERSGMPIAPYVPISIPPAPPHPPYTPKPIGPTPAPTPRPTYAPTTSCVELGGLCFDYKDCCHFGLGECREESYGGGATYMLKCREPVDVNATKLTAEEIEELETLAEDASIYGESLLGLYGGTCNKDGICTDGEHCLNCPTDCSGNLVGAKKDRYCCHGDAVSDVQFGARGEPRKR
;
A
#
# COMPACT_ATOMS: atom_id res chain seq x y z
N MET A 1 55.56 66.55 -43.08
CA MET A 1 55.56 65.07 -43.07
C MET A 1 54.81 64.60 -41.84
N LYS A 2 53.76 63.78 -42.08
CA LYS A 2 52.98 62.91 -41.17
C LYS A 2 52.18 63.52 -40.01
N LEU A 3 50.92 63.88 -40.35
CA LEU A 3 49.74 63.69 -39.52
C LEU A 3 49.61 62.20 -39.11
N SER A 4 49.18 61.95 -37.87
CA SER A 4 48.66 60.64 -37.45
C SER A 4 47.27 60.83 -36.85
N ALA A 5 46.32 60.07 -37.38
CA ALA A 5 44.89 60.25 -37.26
C ALA A 5 44.31 59.64 -35.98
N LEU A 6 43.42 60.38 -35.33
CA LEU A 6 42.48 59.88 -34.32
C LEU A 6 41.36 59.12 -35.06
N ARG A 7 41.23 57.82 -34.81
CA ARG A 7 40.04 57.03 -35.20
C ARG A 7 39.10 56.95 -34.00
N PHE A 8 37.97 57.66 -34.09
CA PHE A 8 36.78 57.42 -33.27
C PHE A 8 36.14 56.10 -33.71
N VAL A 9 36.02 55.14 -32.79
CA VAL A 9 35.18 53.96 -32.97
C VAL A 9 33.77 54.35 -32.55
N ALA A 10 32.88 54.50 -33.53
CA ALA A 10 31.45 54.63 -33.29
C ALA A 10 30.88 53.23 -33.03
N THR A 11 30.56 52.94 -31.77
CA THR A 11 29.82 51.73 -31.41
C THR A 11 28.34 51.96 -31.71
N THR A 12 27.86 51.31 -32.77
CA THR A 12 26.45 51.27 -33.14
C THR A 12 25.65 50.57 -32.05
N VAL A 13 24.89 51.32 -31.27
CA VAL A 13 23.84 50.78 -30.38
C VAL A 13 22.66 50.41 -31.26
N VAL A 14 22.50 49.12 -31.54
CA VAL A 14 21.29 48.57 -32.15
C VAL A 14 20.22 48.51 -31.05
N LEU A 15 19.43 49.57 -30.95
CA LEU A 15 18.17 49.58 -30.21
C LEU A 15 17.17 48.70 -30.98
N TRP A 16 16.98 47.47 -30.50
CA TRP A 16 15.80 46.68 -30.84
C TRP A 16 14.58 47.35 -30.21
N ALA A 17 13.83 48.09 -31.01
CA ALA A 17 12.46 48.47 -30.67
C ALA A 17 11.56 47.24 -30.88
N PRO A 18 10.77 46.80 -29.89
CA PRO A 18 9.74 45.81 -30.14
C PRO A 18 8.64 46.46 -30.98
N LEU A 19 8.42 45.91 -32.18
CA LEU A 19 7.26 46.21 -33.00
C LEU A 19 6.02 45.76 -32.20
N VAL A 20 5.30 46.73 -31.62
CA VAL A 20 3.95 46.53 -31.10
C VAL A 20 3.01 46.47 -32.31
N LEU A 21 2.85 45.28 -32.87
CA LEU A 21 1.71 44.98 -33.74
C LEU A 21 0.52 44.68 -32.83
N GLY A 22 -0.34 45.70 -32.69
CA GLY A 22 -1.62 45.57 -32.04
C GLY A 22 -2.58 44.78 -32.92
N ASP A 23 -2.69 43.49 -32.64
CA ASP A 23 -3.91 42.74 -32.91
C ASP A 23 -4.62 42.47 -31.59
N LYS A 24 -5.90 42.84 -31.56
CA LYS A 24 -6.82 42.52 -30.47
C LYS A 24 -7.04 41.01 -30.47
N ILE A 25 -6.15 40.28 -29.79
CA ILE A 25 -6.39 38.90 -29.37
C ILE A 25 -7.50 38.98 -28.33
N HIS A 26 -8.66 38.45 -28.68
CA HIS A 26 -9.75 38.24 -27.75
C HIS A 26 -9.24 37.44 -26.54
N ASP A 27 -9.62 37.94 -25.37
CA ASP A 27 -9.37 37.46 -24.00
C ASP A 27 -9.63 35.95 -23.84
N SER A 28 -8.66 35.16 -24.30
CA SER A 28 -8.53 33.73 -24.11
C SER A 28 -7.28 33.58 -23.24
N ALA A 29 -7.51 33.18 -22.00
CA ALA A 29 -6.58 33.12 -20.88
C ALA A 29 -5.13 32.75 -21.27
N LYS A 30 -4.15 33.31 -20.55
CA LYS A 30 -2.70 33.19 -20.77
C LYS A 30 -2.23 31.72 -20.76
N LYS A 31 -2.45 31.02 -21.87
CA LYS A 31 -2.06 29.64 -22.07
C LYS A 31 -0.76 29.59 -22.85
N LEU A 32 0.27 29.00 -22.26
CA LEU A 32 1.52 28.71 -22.96
C LEU A 32 1.46 27.27 -23.49
N ARG A 33 1.79 27.09 -24.77
CA ARG A 33 2.02 25.75 -25.32
C ARG A 33 3.30 25.21 -24.68
N VAL A 34 3.19 24.08 -24.01
CA VAL A 34 4.38 23.35 -23.54
C VAL A 34 4.97 22.61 -24.74
N TRP A 35 6.29 22.69 -24.94
CA TRP A 35 7.19 21.51 -25.08
C TRP A 35 8.52 21.81 -25.76
N GLU A 36 9.57 21.78 -24.94
CA GLU A 36 10.84 21.08 -25.21
C GLU A 36 11.32 20.29 -23.96
N GLU A 37 10.54 20.28 -22.86
CA GLU A 37 10.98 19.73 -21.56
C GLU A 37 10.30 18.39 -21.25
N GLU A 38 11.08 17.48 -20.63
CA GLU A 38 10.60 16.19 -20.13
C GLU A 38 9.66 16.39 -18.93
N CYS A 39 8.53 15.69 -18.96
CA CYS A 39 7.48 15.77 -17.93
C CYS A 39 7.47 14.49 -17.10
N GLN A 40 8.03 14.54 -15.89
CA GLN A 40 8.03 13.39 -14.98
C GLN A 40 6.69 13.32 -14.25
N ALA A 41 6.04 12.16 -14.27
CA ALA A 41 4.81 11.93 -13.54
C ALA A 41 5.09 12.02 -12.04
N LEU A 42 4.41 12.90 -11.32
CA LEU A 42 4.46 13.01 -9.87
C LEU A 42 3.10 12.61 -9.30
N ILE A 43 3.09 11.65 -8.38
CA ILE A 43 1.88 11.27 -7.64
C ILE A 43 1.88 12.05 -6.34
N GLY A 44 0.94 12.97 -6.18
CA GLY A 44 0.68 13.69 -4.94
C GLY A 44 -0.32 12.93 -4.08
N VAL A 45 0.00 12.78 -2.80
CA VAL A 45 -0.86 12.15 -1.79
C VAL A 45 -0.96 13.10 -0.62
N GLY A 46 -2.18 13.39 -0.18
CA GLY A 46 -2.41 14.39 0.85
C GLY A 46 -3.57 14.08 1.75
N GLN A 47 -3.59 14.73 2.91
CA GLN A 47 -4.56 14.52 3.98
C GLN A 47 -5.34 15.80 4.28
N LYS A 48 -6.68 15.70 4.33
CA LYS A 48 -7.54 16.83 4.72
C LYS A 48 -7.37 17.17 6.21
N ALA A 49 -7.38 18.46 6.53
CA ALA A 49 -7.33 18.92 7.92
C ALA A 49 -8.62 18.56 8.67
N GLY A 50 -8.50 18.16 9.96
CA GLY A 50 -9.65 17.85 10.83
C GLY A 50 -10.40 16.55 10.49
N ALA A 51 -9.77 15.68 9.70
CA ALA A 51 -10.30 14.42 9.24
C ALA A 51 -10.22 13.34 10.32
N VAL A 52 -11.36 12.94 10.91
CA VAL A 52 -11.41 11.83 11.89
C VAL A 52 -11.51 10.45 11.21
N ASN A 53 -11.97 10.39 9.94
CA ASN A 53 -12.14 9.16 9.16
C ASN A 53 -11.34 9.25 7.85
N GLN A 54 -10.48 8.28 7.55
CA GLN A 54 -9.44 8.40 6.50
C GLN A 54 -9.97 8.28 5.05
N GLU A 55 -11.03 7.51 4.77
CA GLU A 55 -11.57 7.29 3.40
C GLU A 55 -11.99 8.55 2.66
N ALA A 56 -12.63 9.49 3.34
CA ALA A 56 -13.17 10.71 2.70
C ALA A 56 -12.11 11.80 2.53
N ASN A 57 -10.88 11.56 3.00
CA ASN A 57 -9.97 12.62 3.40
C ASN A 57 -8.57 12.54 2.78
N GLU A 58 -8.31 11.52 1.98
CA GLU A 58 -7.10 11.48 1.17
C GLU A 58 -7.35 12.01 -0.24
N THR A 59 -6.47 12.89 -0.69
CA THR A 59 -6.51 13.44 -2.04
C THR A 59 -5.33 12.92 -2.82
N TYR A 60 -5.63 12.22 -3.92
CA TYR A 60 -4.65 11.84 -4.92
C TYR A 60 -4.71 12.82 -6.07
N PHE A 61 -3.56 13.23 -6.57
CA PHE A 61 -3.49 14.00 -7.80
C PHE A 61 -2.24 13.62 -8.59
N LEU A 62 -2.36 13.74 -9.90
CA LEU A 62 -1.23 13.61 -10.81
C LEU A 62 -0.70 15.00 -11.10
N ALA A 63 0.62 15.15 -11.07
CA ALA A 63 1.30 16.34 -11.54
C ALA A 63 2.41 15.98 -12.53
N CYS A 64 2.81 16.97 -13.30
CA CYS A 64 3.97 16.96 -14.17
C CYS A 64 5.11 17.70 -13.47
N GLY A 65 6.16 17.00 -13.08
CA GLY A 65 7.40 17.56 -12.56
C GLY A 65 8.38 17.88 -13.68
N THR A 66 9.00 19.05 -13.62
CA THR A 66 10.11 19.45 -14.49
C THR A 66 11.45 19.22 -13.79
N ASN A 67 12.54 19.11 -14.57
CA ASN A 67 13.89 18.91 -14.04
C ASN A 67 14.34 20.03 -13.08
N ASP A 68 13.76 21.21 -13.27
CA ASP A 68 14.08 22.42 -12.54
C ASP A 68 13.25 22.56 -11.23
N GLY A 69 12.46 21.54 -10.88
CA GLY A 69 11.72 21.42 -9.62
C GLY A 69 10.32 22.01 -9.62
N LEU A 70 9.85 22.57 -10.74
CA LEU A 70 8.46 23.03 -10.87
C LEU A 70 7.53 21.83 -11.04
N SER A 71 6.27 22.01 -10.63
CA SER A 71 5.25 20.98 -10.76
C SER A 71 3.90 21.57 -11.16
N TYR A 72 3.24 20.93 -12.11
CA TYR A 72 1.97 21.40 -12.67
C TYR A 72 0.92 20.29 -12.59
N ASN A 73 -0.22 20.56 -11.95
CA ASN A 73 -1.24 19.54 -11.78
C ASN A 73 -1.83 19.16 -13.14
N VAL A 74 -2.02 17.86 -13.35
CA VAL A 74 -2.61 17.31 -14.56
C VAL A 74 -4.11 17.16 -14.32
N GLU A 75 -4.91 17.92 -15.07
CA GLU A 75 -6.37 17.77 -15.01
C GLU A 75 -6.81 16.40 -15.52
N GLY A 76 -7.85 15.85 -14.89
CA GLY A 76 -8.44 14.56 -15.26
C GLY A 76 -7.79 13.32 -14.62
N GLY A 77 -6.63 13.46 -13.97
CA GLY A 77 -5.96 12.39 -13.22
C GLY A 77 -6.71 11.97 -11.96
N CYS A 78 -7.89 11.37 -12.11
CA CYS A 78 -8.68 10.89 -10.98
C CYS A 78 -7.98 9.74 -10.25
N LYS A 79 -8.32 9.58 -8.97
CA LYS A 79 -7.71 8.58 -8.08
C LYS A 79 -7.76 7.17 -8.68
N SER A 80 -8.91 6.75 -9.19
CA SER A 80 -9.08 5.40 -9.76
C SER A 80 -8.17 5.13 -10.96
N TRP A 81 -7.87 6.14 -11.78
CA TRP A 81 -6.91 6.02 -12.88
C TRP A 81 -5.48 5.88 -12.34
N ILE A 82 -5.09 6.71 -11.37
CA ILE A 82 -3.76 6.65 -10.76
C ILE A 82 -3.56 5.29 -10.09
N ASP A 83 -4.49 4.88 -9.24
CA ASP A 83 -4.45 3.61 -8.52
C ASP A 83 -4.34 2.43 -9.48
N ASN A 84 -5.13 2.41 -10.56
CA ASN A 84 -5.05 1.34 -11.54
C ASN A 84 -3.67 1.28 -12.19
N ARG A 85 -3.08 2.42 -12.57
CA ARG A 85 -1.76 2.43 -13.23
C ARG A 85 -0.61 2.13 -12.26
N VAL A 86 -0.71 2.57 -11.01
CA VAL A 86 0.23 2.19 -9.94
C VAL A 86 0.12 0.68 -9.67
N PHE A 87 -1.11 0.18 -9.51
CA PHE A 87 -1.39 -1.24 -9.29
C PHE A 87 -0.85 -2.10 -10.44
N MET A 88 -0.98 -1.65 -11.69
CA MET A 88 -0.45 -2.33 -12.88
C MET A 88 1.04 -2.08 -13.13
N ALA A 89 1.78 -1.41 -12.24
CA ALA A 89 3.20 -1.08 -12.43
C ALA A 89 3.49 -0.26 -13.70
N GLN A 90 2.53 0.54 -14.14
CA GLN A 90 2.65 1.38 -15.33
C GLN A 90 3.01 2.83 -14.99
N LEU A 91 2.67 3.28 -13.78
CA LEU A 91 2.91 4.62 -13.28
C LEU A 91 3.75 4.55 -12.00
N TYR A 92 4.95 5.11 -12.08
CA TYR A 92 5.88 5.29 -10.96
C TYR A 92 6.19 6.77 -10.83
N SER A 93 5.89 7.32 -9.66
CA SER A 93 6.18 8.73 -9.38
C SER A 93 7.67 9.02 -9.55
N ASN A 94 7.98 10.15 -10.17
CA ASN A 94 9.32 10.65 -10.46
C ASN A 94 10.16 9.75 -11.39
N LYS A 95 9.53 8.81 -12.11
CA LYS A 95 10.21 7.88 -13.04
C LYS A 95 9.48 7.71 -14.36
N THR A 96 8.17 7.53 -14.30
CA THR A 96 7.34 7.50 -15.50
C THR A 96 7.31 8.88 -16.11
N GLU A 97 7.54 8.98 -17.41
CA GLU A 97 7.39 10.23 -18.14
C GLU A 97 5.97 10.28 -18.71
N LEU A 98 5.30 11.43 -18.56
CA LEU A 98 4.00 11.66 -19.16
C LEU A 98 4.21 12.08 -20.61
N GLU A 99 3.72 11.25 -21.54
CA GLU A 99 3.58 11.63 -22.94
C GLU A 99 2.32 12.46 -23.09
N MET A 100 2.53 13.76 -22.96
CA MET A 100 1.49 14.75 -23.09
C MET A 100 1.19 14.90 -24.60
N GLY A 101 -0.09 14.88 -25.00
CA GLY A 101 -0.60 15.36 -26.31
C GLY A 101 -0.77 16.89 -26.27
N GLU A 102 -1.23 17.59 -27.32
CA GLU A 102 -1.24 19.08 -27.31
C GLU A 102 -1.76 19.67 -25.98
N THR A 103 -0.84 20.21 -25.17
CA THR A 103 -1.09 20.59 -23.77
C THR A 103 -0.70 22.05 -23.55
N TRP A 104 -1.47 22.71 -22.70
CA TRP A 104 -1.29 24.10 -22.34
C TRP A 104 -1.09 24.23 -20.83
N ILE A 105 -0.15 25.07 -20.41
CA ILE A 105 -0.09 25.52 -19.01
C ILE A 105 -1.04 26.71 -18.89
N ASN A 106 -1.99 26.60 -17.97
CA ASN A 106 -2.74 27.73 -17.48
C ASN A 106 -1.90 28.45 -16.43
N LEU A 107 -1.39 29.63 -16.77
CA LEU A 107 -0.49 30.40 -15.90
C LEU A 107 -1.17 31.00 -14.67
N ASP A 108 -2.49 31.03 -14.64
CA ASP A 108 -3.22 31.62 -13.52
C ASP A 108 -3.38 30.62 -12.36
N ASN A 109 -3.42 29.31 -12.65
CA ASN A 109 -3.56 28.26 -11.63
C ASN A 109 -2.46 27.18 -11.69
N HIS A 110 -1.53 27.26 -12.64
CA HIS A 110 -0.46 26.30 -12.89
C HIS A 110 -0.97 24.86 -13.14
N HIS A 111 -2.13 24.74 -13.79
CA HIS A 111 -2.65 23.45 -14.28
C HIS A 111 -2.22 23.19 -15.71
N LEU A 112 -2.05 21.91 -16.03
CA LEU A 112 -1.93 21.41 -17.39
C LEU A 112 -3.32 21.07 -17.92
N GLU A 113 -3.76 21.87 -18.88
CA GLU A 113 -4.97 21.62 -19.64
C GLU A 113 -4.62 20.82 -20.89
N GLN A 114 -5.06 19.56 -20.94
CA GLN A 114 -4.76 18.64 -22.02
C GLN A 114 -5.91 18.53 -23.02
N ALA A 115 -5.60 18.51 -24.33
CA ALA A 115 -6.59 18.20 -25.35
C ALA A 115 -7.02 16.72 -25.36
N TYR A 116 -6.16 15.83 -24.84
CA TYR A 116 -6.38 14.38 -24.81
C TYR A 116 -6.04 13.84 -23.43
N PHE A 117 -7.06 13.38 -22.70
CA PHE A 117 -6.90 12.65 -21.44
C PHE A 117 -7.41 11.20 -21.62
N PRO A 118 -6.75 10.18 -21.05
CA PRO A 118 -5.56 10.25 -20.19
C PRO A 118 -4.25 10.51 -20.95
N PRO A 119 -3.20 11.05 -20.29
CA PRO A 119 -1.89 11.20 -20.91
C PRO A 119 -1.29 9.83 -21.27
N GLY A 120 -0.48 9.79 -22.31
CA GLY A 120 0.35 8.62 -22.60
C GLY A 120 1.41 8.43 -21.51
N LEU A 121 1.91 7.20 -21.34
CA LEU A 121 2.96 6.88 -20.36
C LEU A 121 4.18 6.33 -21.09
N LYS A 122 5.33 6.98 -20.88
CA LYS A 122 6.65 6.52 -21.32
C LYS A 122 7.45 5.96 -20.14
N ASN A 123 8.35 5.03 -20.43
CA ASN A 123 9.15 4.32 -19.43
C ASN A 123 8.31 3.59 -18.38
N SER A 124 7.10 3.14 -18.76
CA SER A 124 6.27 2.28 -17.92
C SER A 124 6.99 0.95 -17.66
N GLY A 125 6.93 0.46 -16.43
CA GLY A 125 7.60 -0.79 -16.03
C GLY A 125 9.05 -0.65 -15.55
N ALA A 126 9.66 0.54 -15.58
CA ALA A 126 10.92 0.77 -14.89
C ALA A 126 10.69 0.74 -13.38
N MET A 127 10.93 -0.40 -12.72
CA MET A 127 10.96 -0.45 -11.26
C MET A 127 12.04 0.51 -10.77
N ALA A 128 11.63 1.54 -10.04
CA ALA A 128 12.57 2.42 -9.37
C ALA A 128 13.36 1.58 -8.36
N ASN A 129 14.68 1.76 -8.31
CA ASN A 129 15.36 1.56 -7.04
C ASN A 129 14.70 2.51 -6.04
N ALA A 130 14.22 1.98 -4.91
CA ALA A 130 13.63 2.80 -3.86
C ALA A 130 14.57 3.97 -3.51
N THR A 131 14.02 5.14 -3.15
CA THR A 131 14.83 6.23 -2.58
C THR A 131 15.58 5.59 -1.42
N PRO A 132 16.92 5.63 -1.36
CA PRO A 132 17.61 4.83 -0.36
C PRO A 132 17.19 5.33 1.02
N ALA A 133 16.42 4.49 1.72
CA ALA A 133 15.86 4.79 3.03
C ALA A 133 16.88 4.51 4.15
N VAL A 134 18.16 4.56 3.82
CA VAL A 134 19.30 4.36 4.73
C VAL A 134 20.33 5.46 4.49
N GLY A 135 21.25 5.61 5.45
CA GLY A 135 22.29 6.62 5.46
C GLY A 135 21.82 7.95 6.05
N ARG A 136 22.55 9.00 5.69
CA ARG A 136 22.29 10.37 6.14
C ARG A 136 21.47 11.09 5.07
N ARG A 137 20.37 11.72 5.46
CA ARG A 137 19.46 12.47 4.57
C ARG A 137 19.27 13.88 5.08
N SER A 138 19.64 14.84 4.24
CA SER A 138 19.48 16.26 4.52
C SER A 138 18.04 16.72 4.34
N VAL A 139 17.57 17.58 5.25
CA VAL A 139 16.23 18.15 5.25
C VAL A 139 16.33 19.66 5.32
N LEU A 140 15.68 20.34 4.38
CA LEU A 140 15.48 21.79 4.39
C LEU A 140 14.00 22.10 4.63
N ALA A 141 13.67 22.86 5.67
CA ALA A 141 12.32 23.37 5.86
C ALA A 141 12.23 24.87 5.55
N VAL A 142 11.18 25.25 4.82
CA VAL A 142 10.98 26.60 4.29
C VAL A 142 9.70 27.16 4.89
N ILE A 143 9.84 28.18 5.74
CA ILE A 143 8.70 28.93 6.27
C ILE A 143 8.27 29.95 5.21
N VAL A 144 7.04 29.86 4.73
CA VAL A 144 6.56 30.69 3.62
C VAL A 144 5.73 31.84 4.16
N ARG A 145 6.12 33.08 3.88
CA ARG A 145 5.33 34.28 4.19
C ARG A 145 4.73 34.84 2.91
N LEU A 146 3.41 35.04 2.90
CA LEU A 146 2.66 35.68 1.84
C LEU A 146 2.45 37.16 2.15
N GLU A 147 1.85 37.90 1.20
CA GLU A 147 1.51 39.32 1.40
C GLU A 147 0.44 39.52 2.49
N ASP A 148 -0.51 38.58 2.55
CA ASP A 148 -1.71 38.64 3.40
C ASP A 148 -1.79 37.52 4.44
N ALA A 149 -0.80 36.63 4.50
CA ALA A 149 -0.80 35.49 5.42
C ALA A 149 0.63 35.06 5.81
N TYR A 150 0.78 34.53 7.01
CA TYR A 150 2.04 33.98 7.50
C TYR A 150 1.78 32.82 8.48
N PRO A 151 2.61 31.75 8.45
CA PRO A 151 2.59 30.71 9.47
C PRO A 151 2.94 31.29 10.83
N ILE A 152 2.34 30.75 11.88
CA ILE A 152 2.59 31.18 13.27
C ILE A 152 3.91 30.58 13.81
N ILE A 153 4.52 29.65 13.06
CA ILE A 153 5.77 28.96 13.43
C ILE A 153 7.01 29.85 13.28
N THR A 154 7.97 29.71 14.19
CA THR A 154 9.29 30.36 14.12
C THR A 154 10.35 29.39 13.59
N GLU A 155 11.46 29.92 13.09
CA GLU A 155 12.58 29.08 12.63
C GLU A 155 13.16 28.23 13.76
N ASP A 156 13.29 28.79 14.97
CA ASP A 156 13.80 28.05 16.14
C ASP A 156 12.89 26.89 16.53
N ARG A 157 11.57 27.13 16.58
CA ARG A 157 10.59 26.07 16.86
C ARG A 157 10.63 24.98 15.79
N LEU A 158 10.77 25.36 14.53
CA LEU A 158 10.82 24.39 13.43
C LEU A 158 12.10 23.56 13.47
N LYS A 159 13.26 24.19 13.69
CA LYS A 159 14.55 23.49 13.92
C LYS A 159 14.46 22.50 15.08
N ASP A 160 13.81 22.91 16.18
CA ASP A 160 13.63 22.05 17.34
C ASP A 160 12.73 20.85 17.01
N SER A 161 11.56 21.07 16.41
CA SER A 161 10.67 19.97 16.01
C SER A 161 11.27 18.98 15.00
N LEU A 162 12.22 19.44 14.17
CA LEU A 162 12.87 18.60 13.16
C LEU A 162 14.09 17.85 13.71
N PHE A 163 14.90 18.53 14.55
CA PHE A 163 16.25 18.08 14.88
C PHE A 163 16.59 18.10 16.38
N GLY A 164 15.70 18.59 17.23
CA GLY A 164 15.83 18.60 18.70
C GLY A 164 16.82 19.66 19.21
N THR A 165 16.89 20.81 18.56
CA THR A 165 17.89 21.85 18.86
C THR A 165 17.69 22.56 20.21
N ASP A 166 16.50 22.50 20.80
CA ASP A 166 16.13 23.09 22.09
C ASP A 166 15.56 22.03 23.07
N GLY A 167 15.94 20.77 22.87
CA GLY A 167 15.64 19.68 23.80
C GLY A 167 14.36 18.89 23.50
N ASP A 168 13.67 19.16 22.39
CA ASP A 168 12.63 18.27 21.90
C ASP A 168 13.23 16.90 21.54
N ASP A 169 12.79 15.86 22.23
CA ASP A 169 13.20 14.48 21.98
C ASP A 169 12.23 13.76 21.02
N ARG A 170 11.17 14.43 20.58
CA ARG A 170 10.10 13.94 19.71
C ARG A 170 10.12 14.64 18.36
N THR A 171 11.12 14.31 17.55
CA THR A 171 11.43 15.05 16.32
C THR A 171 11.44 14.14 15.11
N LEU A 172 11.36 14.73 13.91
CA LEU A 172 11.57 13.99 12.66
C LEU A 172 12.85 13.13 12.73
N LYS A 173 13.93 13.73 13.21
CA LYS A 173 15.22 13.06 13.39
C LYS A 173 15.15 11.91 14.38
N SER A 174 14.64 12.14 15.60
CA SER A 174 14.64 11.11 16.63
C SER A 174 13.70 9.95 16.26
N LEU A 175 12.60 10.21 15.56
CA LEU A 175 11.69 9.16 15.10
C LEU A 175 12.35 8.29 14.02
N TYR A 176 12.91 8.88 12.95
CA TYR A 176 13.59 8.09 11.92
C TYR A 176 14.82 7.37 12.44
N ALA A 177 15.68 8.04 13.20
CA ALA A 177 16.88 7.42 13.78
C ALA A 177 16.49 6.31 14.77
N GLY A 178 15.46 6.53 15.59
CA GLY A 178 14.97 5.54 16.53
C GLY A 178 14.36 4.32 15.84
N CYS A 179 13.38 4.54 14.96
CA CYS A 179 12.64 3.49 14.26
C CYS A 179 13.48 2.68 13.29
N SER A 180 14.59 3.24 12.80
CA SER A 180 15.56 2.56 11.93
C SER A 180 16.78 2.02 12.69
N ARG A 181 16.88 2.24 14.01
CA ARG A 181 18.08 1.96 14.82
C ARG A 181 19.35 2.61 14.27
N GLY A 182 19.22 3.82 13.74
CA GLY A 182 20.31 4.62 13.19
C GLY A 182 20.68 4.26 11.75
N GLN A 183 19.94 3.37 11.10
CA GLN A 183 20.14 3.08 9.67
C GLN A 183 19.75 4.29 8.81
N LEU A 184 18.82 5.15 9.26
CA LEU A 184 18.45 6.41 8.63
C LEU A 184 18.57 7.58 9.62
N ASP A 185 19.39 8.56 9.28
CA ASP A 185 19.60 9.78 10.06
C ASP A 185 19.13 11.00 9.26
N MET A 186 18.07 11.66 9.74
CA MET A 186 17.60 12.92 9.17
C MET A 186 18.38 14.08 9.79
N VAL A 187 19.00 14.88 8.94
CA VAL A 187 19.94 15.92 9.36
C VAL A 187 19.55 17.25 8.73
N PRO A 188 19.91 18.38 9.34
CA PRO A 188 19.70 19.67 8.70
C PRO A 188 20.47 19.74 7.38
N SER A 189 19.89 20.40 6.37
CA SER A 189 20.63 20.83 5.19
C SER A 189 21.78 21.74 5.59
N ASP A 190 22.83 21.77 4.75
CA ASP A 190 23.98 22.62 4.99
C ASP A 190 23.57 24.10 5.06
N ASP A 191 24.22 24.83 5.96
CA ASP A 191 24.05 26.28 6.07
C ASP A 191 24.48 26.95 4.75
N ARG A 192 23.66 27.90 4.28
CA ARG A 192 23.95 28.67 3.07
C ARG A 192 23.56 30.13 3.26
N THR A 193 24.39 31.02 2.74
CA THR A 193 24.05 32.44 2.68
C THR A 193 23.14 32.69 1.47
N GLY A 194 21.95 33.26 1.70
CA GLY A 194 21.10 33.86 0.67
C GLY A 194 21.24 35.40 0.65
N PRO A 195 20.90 36.08 -0.46
CA PRO A 195 20.88 37.54 -0.55
C PRO A 195 20.01 38.24 0.51
N VAL A 196 18.90 37.60 0.88
CA VAL A 196 17.89 38.09 1.84
C VAL A 196 17.91 37.24 3.10
N ASN A 197 17.73 35.92 2.98
CA ASN A 197 17.62 35.02 4.13
C ASN A 197 18.60 33.84 4.02
N PRO A 198 19.43 33.56 5.05
CA PRO A 198 20.27 32.38 5.05
C PRO A 198 19.45 31.10 5.30
N ILE A 199 19.96 29.96 4.82
CA ILE A 199 19.63 28.65 5.39
C ILE A 199 20.51 28.49 6.63
N ALA A 200 19.88 28.30 7.79
CA ALA A 200 20.58 28.09 9.05
C ALA A 200 19.96 26.92 9.80
N GLY A 201 20.75 25.88 10.10
CA GLY A 201 20.29 24.70 10.80
C GLY A 201 19.18 23.95 10.06
N GLY A 202 19.22 23.92 8.72
CA GLY A 202 18.21 23.25 7.91
C GLY A 202 16.89 24.01 7.77
N VAL A 203 16.82 25.29 8.16
CA VAL A 203 15.60 26.10 8.05
C VAL A 203 15.89 27.45 7.39
N THR A 204 14.93 27.95 6.61
CA THR A 204 14.91 29.32 6.08
C THR A 204 13.49 29.87 6.03
N THR A 205 13.35 31.19 6.02
CA THR A 205 12.09 31.87 5.74
C THR A 205 12.12 32.52 4.36
N LEU A 206 11.08 32.35 3.55
CA LEU A 206 10.93 33.06 2.27
C LEU A 206 9.69 33.95 2.27
N TYR A 207 9.86 35.17 1.76
CA TYR A 207 8.74 36.03 1.39
C TYR A 207 8.35 35.76 -0.06
N ILE A 208 7.08 35.46 -0.28
CA ILE A 208 6.49 35.18 -1.58
C ILE A 208 5.45 36.27 -1.85
N PRO A 209 5.64 37.12 -2.89
CA PRO A 209 4.73 38.22 -3.21
C PRO A 209 3.46 37.69 -3.90
N LYS A 210 2.69 36.91 -3.15
CA LYS A 210 1.42 36.28 -3.51
C LYS A 210 0.48 36.38 -2.32
N THR A 211 -0.80 36.29 -2.61
CA THR A 211 -1.87 36.22 -1.61
C THR A 211 -2.43 34.81 -1.49
N LEU A 212 -3.19 34.52 -0.43
CA LEU A 212 -3.92 33.26 -0.26
C LEU A 212 -4.76 32.87 -1.49
N SER A 213 -5.36 33.86 -2.15
CA SER A 213 -6.19 33.64 -3.35
C SER A 213 -5.42 33.20 -4.59
N SER A 214 -4.09 33.16 -4.55
CA SER A 214 -3.27 32.74 -5.70
C SER A 214 -3.36 31.24 -5.98
N GLY A 215 -3.78 30.44 -5.00
CA GLY A 215 -3.85 28.99 -5.09
C GLY A 215 -2.49 28.31 -4.82
N GLU A 216 -2.57 27.11 -4.26
CA GLU A 216 -1.43 26.34 -3.78
C GLU A 216 -0.40 26.07 -4.88
N ASN A 217 -0.80 25.61 -6.06
CA ASN A 217 0.11 25.31 -7.18
C ASN A 217 0.95 26.52 -7.62
N VAL A 218 0.35 27.71 -7.65
CA VAL A 218 1.03 28.96 -8.02
C VAL A 218 2.03 29.33 -6.93
N ILE A 219 1.62 29.25 -5.67
CA ILE A 219 2.48 29.54 -4.51
C ILE A 219 3.66 28.55 -4.48
N ARG A 220 3.41 27.25 -4.62
CA ARG A 220 4.44 26.19 -4.65
C ARG A 220 5.51 26.44 -5.70
N ASN A 221 5.11 26.68 -6.94
CA ASN A 221 6.07 26.95 -8.02
C ASN A 221 6.80 28.29 -7.81
N THR A 222 6.16 29.28 -7.19
CA THR A 222 6.82 30.54 -6.83
C THR A 222 7.87 30.32 -5.73
N ILE A 223 7.60 29.46 -4.74
CA ILE A 223 8.58 29.07 -3.72
C ILE A 223 9.78 28.37 -4.36
N THR A 224 9.55 27.37 -5.22
CA THR A 224 10.63 26.66 -5.93
C THR A 224 11.49 27.63 -6.75
N ALA A 225 10.87 28.51 -7.53
CA ALA A 225 11.60 29.53 -8.29
C ALA A 225 12.41 30.46 -7.37
N ARG A 226 11.83 30.86 -6.23
CA ARG A 226 12.50 31.74 -5.27
C ARG A 226 13.68 31.06 -4.58
N LEU A 227 13.57 29.79 -4.18
CA LEU A 227 14.69 29.02 -3.61
C LEU A 227 15.88 28.98 -4.58
N LYS A 228 15.60 28.73 -5.85
CA LYS A 228 16.63 28.69 -6.91
C LYS A 228 17.33 30.03 -7.08
N GLU A 229 16.56 31.11 -7.15
CA GLU A 229 17.09 32.47 -7.25
C GLU A 229 17.92 32.84 -6.02
N GLU A 230 17.37 32.61 -4.82
CA GLU A 230 17.96 33.01 -3.53
C GLU A 230 19.27 32.25 -3.25
N TYR A 231 19.37 30.97 -3.63
CA TYR A 231 20.53 30.14 -3.30
C TYR A 231 21.39 29.76 -4.50
N GLY A 232 21.07 30.28 -5.70
CA GLY A 232 21.86 30.07 -6.91
C GLY A 232 21.94 28.61 -7.36
N VAL A 233 20.87 27.83 -7.16
CA VAL A 233 20.78 26.42 -7.56
C VAL A 233 19.86 26.22 -8.77
N SER A 234 20.04 25.13 -9.50
CA SER A 234 19.17 24.82 -10.65
C SER A 234 17.86 24.12 -10.25
N SER A 235 17.87 23.46 -9.10
CA SER A 235 16.74 22.71 -8.54
C SER A 235 16.81 22.68 -7.00
N PRO A 236 15.69 22.72 -6.26
CA PRO A 236 15.71 22.62 -4.79
C PRO A 236 16.40 21.38 -4.22
N GLN A 237 16.46 20.27 -4.97
CA GLN A 237 17.17 19.04 -4.60
C GLN A 237 18.68 19.23 -4.42
N GLU A 238 19.26 20.31 -4.94
CA GLU A 238 20.66 20.67 -4.66
C GLU A 238 20.85 21.27 -3.27
N LEU A 239 19.76 21.67 -2.60
CA LEU A 239 19.79 22.22 -1.24
C LEU A 239 19.70 21.12 -0.19
N ALA A 240 18.87 20.08 -0.43
CA ALA A 240 18.63 18.98 0.48
C ALA A 240 18.05 17.75 -0.23
N ASP A 241 18.19 16.57 0.38
CA ASP A 241 17.52 15.34 -0.07
C ASP A 241 15.99 15.46 0.03
N HIS A 242 15.50 16.13 1.08
CA HIS A 242 14.09 16.44 1.30
C HIS A 242 13.90 17.93 1.56
N VAL A 243 12.84 18.51 0.99
CA VAL A 243 12.46 19.90 1.23
C VAL A 243 11.01 19.95 1.68
N MET A 244 10.76 20.70 2.75
CA MET A 244 9.46 20.85 3.38
C MET A 244 8.97 22.29 3.21
N TYR A 245 7.81 22.49 2.61
CA TYR A 245 7.18 23.82 2.54
C TYR A 245 6.15 23.96 3.65
N CYS A 246 6.38 24.90 4.58
CA CYS A 246 5.42 25.25 5.63
C CYS A 246 4.61 26.47 5.17
N LEU A 247 3.40 26.23 4.66
CA LEU A 247 2.51 27.24 4.10
C LEU A 247 1.62 27.86 5.18
N PRO A 248 1.21 29.13 5.07
CA PRO A 248 0.20 29.69 5.96
C PRO A 248 -1.14 28.94 5.85
N GLU A 249 -1.95 29.01 6.90
CA GLU A 249 -3.33 28.52 6.88
C GLU A 249 -4.13 29.19 5.74
N GLY A 250 -4.98 28.40 5.07
CA GLY A 250 -5.85 28.87 3.99
C GLY A 250 -5.25 28.79 2.58
N VAL A 251 -3.95 28.46 2.43
CA VAL A 251 -3.35 28.23 1.09
C VAL A 251 -3.87 26.95 0.47
N MET A 252 -4.02 25.89 1.27
CA MET A 252 -4.55 24.60 0.86
C MET A 252 -5.53 24.06 1.88
N PRO A 253 -6.51 23.23 1.47
CA PRO A 253 -7.50 22.64 2.38
C PRO A 253 -6.95 21.43 3.16
N LEU A 254 -5.71 21.02 2.85
CA LEU A 254 -5.05 19.85 3.42
C LEU A 254 -4.23 20.25 4.64
N ALA A 255 -4.08 19.34 5.61
CA ALA A 255 -3.11 19.47 6.69
C ALA A 255 -1.69 19.36 6.13
N SER A 256 -1.47 18.37 5.27
CA SER A 256 -0.22 18.12 4.58
C SER A 256 -0.44 17.26 3.35
N TRP A 257 0.56 17.26 2.47
CA TRP A 257 0.67 16.33 1.35
C TRP A 257 2.12 16.24 0.89
N SER A 258 2.44 15.21 0.13
CA SER A 258 3.77 14.99 -0.41
C SER A 258 3.74 14.30 -1.76
N PHE A 259 4.82 14.45 -2.51
CA PHE A 259 5.02 13.67 -3.73
C PHE A 259 5.67 12.32 -3.37
N VAL A 260 5.11 11.26 -3.93
CA VAL A 260 5.66 9.91 -3.78
C VAL A 260 7.02 9.81 -4.46
N HIS A 261 7.99 9.15 -3.84
CA HIS A 261 9.33 8.94 -4.41
C HIS A 261 9.98 10.23 -4.96
N ASN A 262 9.79 11.32 -4.22
CA ASN A 262 10.21 12.67 -4.60
C ASN A 262 10.81 13.38 -3.37
N TRP A 263 11.32 14.59 -3.55
CA TRP A 263 11.98 15.37 -2.50
C TRP A 263 11.02 16.26 -1.71
N LEU A 264 9.84 16.59 -2.28
CA LEU A 264 8.98 17.63 -1.75
C LEU A 264 7.87 17.07 -0.84
N SER A 265 7.71 17.72 0.31
CA SER A 265 6.54 17.64 1.19
C SER A 265 6.01 19.04 1.52
N VAL A 266 4.70 19.19 1.68
CA VAL A 266 4.02 20.46 1.90
C VAL A 266 3.08 20.34 3.10
N TYR A 267 3.10 21.34 3.97
CA TYR A 267 2.39 21.34 5.25
C TYR A 267 1.67 22.67 5.43
N THR A 268 0.55 22.64 6.13
CA THR A 268 -0.19 23.83 6.54
C THR A 268 0.19 24.21 7.96
N ASP A 269 0.59 25.46 8.16
CA ASP A 269 0.86 26.12 9.43
C ASP A 269 1.58 25.22 10.47
N THR A 270 0.93 24.89 11.58
CA THR A 270 1.55 24.13 12.67
C THR A 270 1.78 22.65 12.37
N TYR A 271 1.12 22.06 11.37
CA TYR A 271 1.36 20.66 10.96
C TYR A 271 2.82 20.46 10.53
N CYS A 272 3.49 21.52 10.07
CA CYS A 272 4.91 21.49 9.76
C CYS A 272 5.81 21.28 11.00
N THR A 273 5.26 21.31 12.22
CA THR A 273 5.98 21.08 13.49
C THR A 273 5.60 19.79 14.21
N HIS A 274 4.70 18.97 13.64
CA HIS A 274 4.26 17.73 14.25
C HIS A 274 5.10 16.56 13.71
N ALA A 275 5.96 15.96 14.53
CA ALA A 275 6.90 14.91 14.10
C ALA A 275 6.23 13.75 13.35
N THR A 276 5.05 13.30 13.77
CA THR A 276 4.32 12.22 13.09
C THR A 276 3.81 12.64 11.71
N PHE A 277 3.32 13.87 11.53
CA PHE A 277 3.00 14.42 10.20
C PHE A 277 4.24 14.51 9.33
N GLN A 278 5.32 15.09 9.86
CA GLN A 278 6.60 15.20 9.15
C GLN A 278 7.09 13.83 8.68
N SER A 279 7.08 12.82 9.56
CA SER A 279 7.54 11.48 9.23
C SER A 279 6.64 10.74 8.26
N HIS A 280 5.33 10.98 8.24
CA HIS A 280 4.45 10.36 7.26
C HIS A 280 4.65 10.94 5.85
N GLU A 281 4.71 12.26 5.72
CA GLU A 281 4.91 12.88 4.40
C GLU A 281 6.31 12.56 3.84
N ILE A 282 7.33 12.57 4.70
CA ILE A 282 8.67 12.12 4.30
C ILE A 282 8.67 10.61 3.98
N ALA A 283 7.81 9.80 4.58
CA ALA A 283 7.68 8.40 4.20
C ALA A 283 7.11 8.21 2.79
N HIS A 284 6.19 9.06 2.34
CA HIS A 284 5.79 9.10 0.93
C HIS A 284 6.96 9.50 0.02
N ASN A 285 7.79 10.48 0.40
CA ASN A 285 9.03 10.80 -0.30
C ASN A 285 10.00 9.59 -0.38
N LEU A 286 9.98 8.73 0.64
CA LEU A 286 10.70 7.44 0.69
C LEU A 286 9.94 6.27 0.02
N ASN A 287 8.95 6.58 -0.80
CA ASN A 287 8.18 5.61 -1.60
C ASN A 287 7.25 4.70 -0.79
N LEU A 288 6.82 5.09 0.41
CA LEU A 288 5.81 4.34 1.17
C LEU A 288 4.40 4.82 0.85
N ALA A 289 3.50 3.91 0.49
CA ALA A 289 2.07 4.20 0.47
C ALA A 289 1.48 4.17 1.89
N ASP A 290 0.22 4.56 2.03
CA ASP A 290 -0.53 4.43 3.29
C ASP A 290 -0.70 2.96 3.72
N SER A 291 -1.32 2.78 4.89
CA SER A 291 -1.72 1.50 5.46
C SER A 291 -3.22 1.47 5.77
N GLY A 292 -3.91 0.38 5.47
CA GLY A 292 -5.27 0.09 5.97
C GLY A 292 -6.46 0.35 5.04
N LYS A 293 -6.28 0.50 3.71
CA LYS A 293 -7.39 0.97 2.86
C LYS A 293 -8.40 -0.07 2.39
N PHE A 294 -8.06 -1.37 2.43
CA PHE A 294 -8.88 -2.35 1.71
C PHE A 294 -10.03 -2.96 2.52
N LYS A 295 -9.97 -2.96 3.87
CA LYS A 295 -11.04 -3.42 4.77
C LYS A 295 -10.85 -2.78 6.15
N ASP A 296 -11.86 -2.06 6.64
CA ASP A 296 -11.88 -1.36 7.93
C ASP A 296 -10.64 -0.48 8.17
N TYR A 297 -10.78 0.82 7.89
CA TYR A 297 -9.75 1.86 8.09
C TYR A 297 -9.46 2.07 9.58
N ASP A 298 -8.85 1.05 10.19
CA ASP A 298 -8.46 0.89 11.59
C ASP A 298 -7.01 0.36 11.67
N ASP A 299 -6.23 0.50 10.59
CA ASP A 299 -4.81 0.16 10.63
C ASP A 299 -4.06 1.19 11.46
N HIS A 300 -3.96 0.91 12.75
CA HIS A 300 -3.20 1.68 13.73
C HIS A 300 -1.84 1.02 14.02
N THR A 301 -1.31 0.20 13.11
CA THR A 301 -0.05 -0.53 13.34
C THR A 301 1.21 0.32 13.12
N GLY A 302 1.07 1.52 12.57
CA GLY A 302 2.17 2.46 12.44
C GLY A 302 1.80 3.80 11.83
N ILE A 303 2.79 4.68 11.62
CA ILE A 303 2.56 6.08 11.22
C ILE A 303 1.98 6.28 9.81
N MET A 304 2.04 5.26 8.96
CA MET A 304 1.40 5.28 7.63
C MET A 304 -0.07 4.85 7.68
N GLY A 305 -0.59 4.49 8.85
CA GLY A 305 -1.98 4.10 9.05
C GLY A 305 -2.90 5.26 9.43
N VAL A 306 -3.98 4.93 10.15
CA VAL A 306 -4.97 5.89 10.60
C VAL A 306 -4.40 6.79 11.69
N ARG A 307 -4.59 8.09 11.53
CA ARG A 307 -4.14 9.13 12.45
C ARG A 307 -5.30 9.86 13.09
N THR A 308 -5.08 10.34 14.30
CA THR A 308 -5.97 11.28 14.98
C THR A 308 -5.37 12.67 14.86
N ASP A 309 -6.14 13.66 14.40
CA ASP A 309 -5.77 15.06 14.09
C ASP A 309 -5.21 15.92 15.24
N THR A 310 -4.68 15.30 16.30
CA THR A 310 -4.23 16.00 17.50
C THR A 310 -2.73 16.33 17.44
N SER A 311 -2.33 17.44 18.04
CA SER A 311 -0.92 17.80 18.22
C SER A 311 -0.13 16.85 19.14
N THR A 312 -0.77 15.79 19.63
CA THR A 312 -0.22 14.78 20.55
C THR A 312 -0.28 13.38 19.92
N GLU A 313 -0.14 13.29 18.60
CA GLU A 313 -0.09 12.00 17.92
C GLU A 313 0.94 11.06 18.57
N PRO A 314 0.60 9.78 18.73
CA PRO A 314 1.47 8.84 19.40
C PRO A 314 2.79 8.70 18.64
N LEU A 315 3.89 8.69 19.39
CA LEU A 315 5.18 8.18 18.92
C LEU A 315 5.05 6.68 18.60
N ALA A 316 4.83 6.40 17.31
CA ALA A 316 4.80 5.07 16.74
C ALA A 316 5.84 5.00 15.61
N CYS A 317 6.32 3.79 15.34
CA CYS A 317 7.12 3.51 14.17
C CYS A 317 6.26 2.99 13.01
N PHE A 318 6.90 2.58 11.92
CA PHE A 318 6.24 1.92 10.81
C PHE A 318 5.86 0.48 11.15
N ASN A 319 4.87 -0.08 10.45
CA ASN A 319 4.50 -1.48 10.59
C ASN A 319 5.48 -2.42 9.87
N GLY A 320 5.33 -3.74 10.05
CA GLY A 320 6.27 -4.74 9.52
C GLY A 320 6.51 -4.66 8.02
N ALA A 321 5.45 -4.49 7.21
CA ALA A 321 5.55 -4.36 5.77
C ALA A 321 6.36 -3.13 5.34
N LYS A 322 6.11 -1.98 5.98
CA LYS A 322 6.82 -0.72 5.69
C LYS A 322 8.26 -0.75 6.19
N LEU A 323 8.53 -1.33 7.36
CA LEU A 323 9.90 -1.51 7.87
C LEU A 323 10.75 -2.35 6.89
N TYR A 324 10.18 -3.44 6.37
CA TYR A 324 10.82 -4.27 5.36
C TYR A 324 11.03 -3.50 4.04
N GLN A 325 10.02 -2.76 3.57
CA GLN A 325 10.11 -1.97 2.35
C GLN A 325 11.23 -0.92 2.38
N LEU A 326 11.47 -0.31 3.55
CA LEU A 326 12.56 0.64 3.77
C LEU A 326 13.94 -0.03 3.78
N GLY A 327 14.02 -1.36 3.71
CA GLY A 327 15.27 -2.12 3.83
C GLY A 327 15.84 -2.07 5.25
N TRP A 328 15.05 -1.63 6.24
CA TRP A 328 15.52 -1.61 7.62
C TRP A 328 15.52 -3.01 8.19
N TYR A 329 16.54 -3.32 8.99
CA TYR A 329 16.66 -4.61 9.66
C TYR A 329 16.84 -5.77 8.68
N GLU A 330 17.40 -5.53 7.50
CA GLU A 330 17.68 -6.59 6.51
C GLU A 330 18.48 -7.74 7.14
N GLU A 331 19.53 -7.43 7.91
CA GLU A 331 20.36 -8.42 8.62
C GLU A 331 19.63 -9.15 9.76
N SER A 332 18.46 -8.66 10.18
CA SER A 332 17.63 -9.24 11.24
C SER A 332 16.23 -9.62 10.73
N THR A 333 16.09 -9.79 9.42
CA THR A 333 14.86 -10.25 8.80
C THR A 333 14.99 -11.73 8.45
N GLU A 334 14.04 -12.53 8.91
CA GLU A 334 13.94 -13.93 8.51
C GLU A 334 12.90 -14.05 7.39
N ILE A 335 13.32 -14.57 6.23
CA ILE A 335 12.41 -14.84 5.11
C ILE A 335 12.07 -16.32 5.10
N ILE A 336 10.80 -16.63 5.39
CA ILE A 336 10.31 -18.01 5.44
C ILE A 336 9.48 -18.28 4.19
N LYS A 337 9.95 -19.25 3.41
CA LYS A 337 9.24 -19.81 2.25
C LYS A 337 8.64 -21.15 2.65
N PHE A 338 7.33 -21.18 2.84
CA PHE A 338 6.66 -22.45 3.11
C PHE A 338 6.49 -23.28 1.83
N LEU A 339 6.73 -24.57 1.97
CA LEU A 339 6.30 -25.62 1.06
C LEU A 339 5.20 -26.42 1.76
N LYS A 340 4.40 -27.19 1.00
CA LYS A 340 3.35 -28.03 1.60
C LYS A 340 3.90 -29.04 2.66
N SER A 341 5.16 -29.41 2.55
CA SER A 341 5.86 -30.35 3.44
C SER A 341 6.79 -29.67 4.44
N SER A 342 6.79 -28.34 4.53
CA SER A 342 7.67 -27.62 5.47
C SER A 342 7.35 -28.02 6.92
N PRO A 343 8.37 -28.32 7.74
CA PRO A 343 8.15 -28.62 9.14
C PRO A 343 7.69 -27.37 9.90
N PRO A 344 6.97 -27.54 11.03
CA PRO A 344 6.69 -26.44 11.94
C PRO A 344 7.98 -25.72 12.33
N THR A 345 7.93 -24.40 12.32
CA THR A 345 9.09 -23.53 12.58
C THR A 345 8.79 -22.63 13.77
N THR A 346 9.68 -22.64 14.77
CA THR A 346 9.60 -21.73 15.92
C THR A 346 10.52 -20.54 15.70
N VAL A 347 10.01 -19.32 15.88
CA VAL A 347 10.76 -18.07 15.74
C VAL A 347 10.65 -17.24 17.01
N THR A 348 11.78 -16.74 17.51
CA THR A 348 11.79 -15.69 18.55
C THR A 348 11.92 -14.33 17.88
N LEU A 349 10.87 -13.53 17.97
CA LEU A 349 10.75 -12.21 17.38
C LEU A 349 11.01 -11.14 18.44
N HIS A 350 12.12 -10.43 18.31
CA HIS A 350 12.45 -9.32 19.20
C HIS A 350 11.78 -8.04 18.70
N GLY A 351 11.38 -7.17 19.63
CA GLY A 351 10.90 -5.83 19.29
C GLY A 351 11.94 -5.10 18.42
N PHE A 352 11.50 -4.52 17.30
CA PHE A 352 12.38 -3.91 16.32
C PHE A 352 13.13 -2.69 16.89
N VAL A 353 12.53 -1.97 17.84
CA VAL A 353 13.17 -0.87 18.58
C VAL A 353 14.19 -1.33 19.64
N LYS A 354 14.27 -2.63 19.94
CA LYS A 354 15.23 -3.18 20.91
C LYS A 354 16.66 -3.00 20.42
N ASP A 355 17.60 -2.93 21.37
CA ASP A 355 18.98 -2.58 21.06
C ASP A 355 19.60 -3.41 19.95
N ALA A 356 20.37 -2.74 19.08
CA ALA A 356 21.04 -3.36 17.93
C ALA A 356 22.05 -4.45 18.35
N SER A 357 22.57 -4.38 19.58
CA SER A 357 23.39 -5.45 20.18
C SER A 357 22.58 -6.70 20.53
N THR A 358 21.26 -6.62 20.56
CA THR A 358 20.39 -7.78 20.70
C THR A 358 20.31 -8.48 19.36
N ALA A 359 21.21 -9.46 19.16
CA ALA A 359 21.09 -10.41 18.08
C ALA A 359 19.71 -11.08 18.12
N GLY A 360 19.08 -11.24 16.96
CA GLY A 360 17.80 -11.93 16.82
C GLY A 360 16.89 -11.29 15.79
N ILE A 361 15.86 -12.03 15.42
CA ILE A 361 14.95 -11.69 14.32
C ILE A 361 14.03 -10.53 14.77
N LYS A 362 13.90 -9.50 13.94
CA LYS A 362 13.01 -8.34 14.15
C LYS A 362 11.79 -8.34 13.25
N ILE A 363 11.96 -8.88 12.04
CA ILE A 363 10.91 -9.00 11.03
C ILE A 363 10.91 -10.44 10.56
N VAL A 364 9.74 -11.06 10.48
CA VAL A 364 9.55 -12.28 9.71
C VAL A 364 8.75 -11.94 8.47
N LYS A 365 9.31 -12.23 7.29
CA LYS A 365 8.57 -12.19 6.03
C LYS A 365 8.12 -13.59 5.66
N LEU A 366 6.81 -13.79 5.53
CA LEU A 366 6.23 -15.01 4.97
C LEU A 366 5.99 -14.80 3.48
N ASP A 367 6.84 -15.43 2.68
CA ASP A 367 6.75 -15.41 1.21
C ASP A 367 5.66 -16.38 0.77
N ARG A 368 4.59 -15.83 0.18
CA ARG A 368 3.40 -16.60 -0.21
C ARG A 368 3.48 -17.17 -1.61
N ARG A 369 4.59 -16.99 -2.33
CA ARG A 369 4.66 -17.26 -3.79
C ARG A 369 3.53 -16.58 -4.56
N SER A 370 3.03 -15.49 -4.01
CA SER A 370 1.99 -14.63 -4.54
C SER A 370 2.51 -13.21 -4.47
N PRO A 371 1.96 -12.25 -5.23
CA PRO A 371 2.39 -10.87 -5.09
C PRO A 371 2.15 -10.33 -3.67
N TYR A 372 1.28 -10.95 -2.87
CA TYR A 372 1.01 -10.56 -1.49
C TYR A 372 1.80 -11.42 -0.49
N ASP A 373 2.55 -10.76 0.37
CA ASP A 373 3.32 -11.40 1.46
C ASP A 373 2.83 -10.92 2.83
N PHE A 374 3.11 -11.68 3.89
CA PHE A 374 2.90 -11.26 5.26
C PHE A 374 4.18 -10.88 5.96
N TYR A 375 4.09 -9.89 6.86
CA TYR A 375 5.18 -9.33 7.62
C TYR A 375 4.78 -9.29 9.09
N LEU A 376 5.53 -10.02 9.91
CA LEU A 376 5.29 -10.13 11.33
C LEU A 376 6.34 -9.32 12.07
N VAL A 377 5.90 -8.47 12.99
CA VAL A 377 6.75 -7.74 13.93
C VAL A 377 6.15 -7.80 15.33
N PHE A 378 7.00 -7.89 16.35
CA PHE A 378 6.55 -7.71 17.74
C PHE A 378 6.50 -6.21 18.04
N ASN A 379 5.29 -5.69 18.21
CA ASN A 379 5.03 -4.27 18.38
C ASN A 379 5.29 -3.83 19.83
N TRP A 380 6.57 -3.80 20.18
CA TRP A 380 7.04 -3.52 21.54
C TRP A 380 7.00 -2.00 21.83
N PRO A 381 6.30 -1.54 22.89
CA PRO A 381 6.15 -0.13 23.22
C PRO A 381 7.39 0.40 23.95
N SER A 382 8.47 0.65 23.22
CA SER A 382 9.72 1.18 23.79
C SER A 382 10.34 2.25 22.90
N GLY A 383 11.02 3.22 23.52
CA GLY A 383 11.70 4.33 22.85
C GLY A 383 10.82 5.03 21.80
N PRO A 384 11.22 5.06 20.52
CA PRO A 384 10.49 5.75 19.44
C PRO A 384 9.14 5.10 19.09
N ASN A 385 8.83 3.93 19.65
CA ASN A 385 7.57 3.22 19.45
C ASN A 385 6.74 3.13 20.75
N ALA A 386 7.10 3.93 21.78
CA ALA A 386 6.52 3.82 23.12
C ALA A 386 5.00 4.03 23.19
N GLU A 387 4.45 4.77 22.23
CA GLU A 387 3.03 5.14 22.21
C GLU A 387 2.27 4.40 21.11
N THR A 388 2.86 3.32 20.58
CA THR A 388 2.21 2.51 19.55
C THR A 388 0.80 2.06 19.98
N PRO A 389 -0.25 2.26 19.15
CA PRO A 389 -1.64 1.98 19.54
C PRO A 389 -1.95 0.51 19.84
N ARG A 390 -1.12 -0.41 19.37
CA ARG A 390 -1.27 -1.86 19.57
C ARG A 390 -0.04 -2.42 20.32
N PRO A 391 0.19 -2.04 21.59
CA PRO A 391 1.40 -2.42 22.29
C PRO A 391 1.40 -3.91 22.68
N ASN A 392 2.57 -4.53 22.69
CA ASN A 392 2.81 -5.90 23.18
C ASN A 392 1.99 -6.99 22.45
N VAL A 393 1.79 -6.83 21.15
CA VAL A 393 1.21 -7.85 20.27
C VAL A 393 2.12 -8.08 19.08
N VAL A 394 1.97 -9.24 18.45
CA VAL A 394 2.58 -9.52 17.16
C VAL A 394 1.62 -9.05 16.08
N THR A 395 2.02 -8.05 15.30
CA THR A 395 1.19 -7.54 14.19
C THR A 395 1.50 -8.33 12.94
N VAL A 396 0.48 -8.83 12.26
CA VAL A 396 0.57 -9.44 10.93
C VAL A 396 0.11 -8.41 9.92
N THR A 397 1.02 -7.92 9.10
CA THR A 397 0.70 -6.94 8.04
C THR A 397 0.88 -7.57 6.67
N GLY A 398 -0.06 -7.34 5.77
CA GLY A 398 -0.03 -7.83 4.39
C GLY A 398 0.23 -6.69 3.42
N THR A 399 1.06 -6.92 2.40
CA THR A 399 1.22 -5.97 1.29
C THR A 399 1.50 -6.70 0.00
N GLY A 400 1.07 -6.10 -1.12
CA GLY A 400 1.39 -6.55 -2.47
C GLY A 400 2.84 -6.30 -2.87
N ARG A 401 3.19 -6.84 -4.05
CA ARG A 401 4.51 -6.72 -4.72
C ARG A 401 5.69 -7.04 -3.80
N HIS A 402 5.54 -8.07 -2.97
CA HIS A 402 6.60 -8.55 -2.08
C HIS A 402 7.19 -7.48 -1.15
N GLY A 403 6.41 -6.42 -0.87
CA GLY A 403 6.84 -5.29 -0.03
C GLY A 403 7.96 -4.45 -0.62
N GLN A 404 8.16 -4.46 -1.95
CA GLN A 404 9.29 -3.77 -2.60
C GLN A 404 8.92 -2.52 -3.40
N SER A 405 7.63 -2.19 -3.48
CA SER A 405 7.13 -1.08 -4.30
C SER A 405 6.18 -0.19 -3.51
N TYR A 406 5.82 0.95 -4.09
CA TYR A 406 4.73 1.79 -3.60
C TYR A 406 3.41 1.00 -3.60
N TYR A 407 3.09 0.42 -2.45
CA TYR A 407 1.92 -0.43 -2.28
C TYR A 407 1.39 -0.29 -0.85
N GLU A 408 0.06 -0.25 -0.72
CA GLU A 408 -0.58 -0.10 0.58
C GLU A 408 -0.43 -1.37 1.40
N SER A 409 -0.09 -1.24 2.68
CA SER A 409 -0.11 -2.39 3.59
C SER A 409 -1.42 -2.45 4.34
N THR A 410 -1.82 -3.61 4.82
CA THR A 410 -3.03 -3.76 5.63
C THR A 410 -2.72 -4.55 6.88
N ASN A 411 -3.22 -4.09 8.03
CA ASN A 411 -3.26 -4.89 9.25
C ASN A 411 -4.19 -6.09 9.07
N ILE A 412 -3.64 -7.30 9.09
CA ILE A 412 -4.37 -8.56 8.93
C ILE A 412 -4.78 -9.11 10.30
N ALA A 413 -3.88 -9.03 11.29
CA ALA A 413 -4.14 -9.52 12.64
C ALA A 413 -3.22 -8.86 13.68
N ASN A 414 -3.70 -8.76 14.92
CA ASN A 414 -2.92 -8.35 16.08
C ASN A 414 -3.00 -9.49 17.10
N LEU A 415 -1.91 -10.20 17.35
CA LEU A 415 -1.90 -11.44 18.10
C LEU A 415 -1.23 -11.25 19.47
N GLY A 416 -1.99 -11.44 20.54
CA GLY A 416 -1.48 -11.56 21.90
C GLY A 416 -0.93 -12.96 22.18
N GLU A 417 -0.45 -13.19 23.40
CA GLU A 417 0.01 -14.50 23.84
C GLU A 417 -1.15 -15.53 23.83
N GLY A 418 -0.91 -16.68 23.22
CA GLY A 418 -1.89 -17.74 23.01
C GLY A 418 -2.78 -17.56 21.78
N ASP A 419 -2.73 -16.41 21.11
CA ASP A 419 -3.56 -16.15 19.93
C ASP A 419 -3.02 -16.89 18.70
N VAL A 420 -3.97 -17.31 17.86
CA VAL A 420 -3.70 -18.03 16.62
C VAL A 420 -4.36 -17.30 15.45
N PHE A 421 -3.57 -17.00 14.42
CA PHE A 421 -4.07 -16.58 13.12
C PHE A 421 -3.96 -17.73 12.12
N VAL A 422 -5.04 -17.96 11.37
CA VAL A 422 -5.09 -18.98 10.32
C VAL A 422 -5.41 -18.29 9.00
N GLN A 423 -4.46 -18.33 8.06
CA GLN A 423 -4.73 -17.99 6.66
C GLN A 423 -5.19 -19.26 5.94
N GLU A 424 -6.47 -19.30 5.61
CA GLU A 424 -7.06 -20.35 4.80
C GLU A 424 -6.54 -20.31 3.36
N ASP A 425 -6.53 -21.47 2.72
CA ASP A 425 -6.18 -21.63 1.31
C ASP A 425 -4.83 -21.03 0.90
N TYR A 426 -3.82 -21.12 1.79
CA TYR A 426 -2.51 -20.50 1.58
C TYR A 426 -1.84 -20.92 0.26
N PHE A 427 -2.07 -22.16 -0.19
CA PHE A 427 -1.58 -22.70 -1.47
C PHE A 427 -2.68 -22.96 -2.51
N ALA A 428 -3.76 -22.16 -2.53
CA ALA A 428 -4.90 -22.36 -3.44
C ALA A 428 -5.50 -23.79 -3.36
N GLY A 429 -5.65 -24.29 -2.14
CA GLY A 429 -6.17 -25.61 -1.76
C GLY A 429 -6.20 -25.73 -0.23
N PRO A 430 -6.62 -26.86 0.37
CA PRO A 430 -6.99 -26.98 1.79
C PRO A 430 -5.83 -26.82 2.80
N CYS A 431 -4.67 -26.39 2.34
CA CYS A 431 -3.52 -26.11 3.18
C CYS A 431 -3.64 -24.72 3.81
N ASN A 432 -3.82 -24.70 5.13
CA ASN A 432 -3.83 -23.45 5.88
C ASN A 432 -2.42 -23.11 6.38
N LEU A 433 -2.11 -21.81 6.49
CA LEU A 433 -0.97 -21.31 7.25
C LEU A 433 -1.46 -20.93 8.64
N MET A 434 -0.81 -21.45 9.67
CA MET A 434 -1.05 -21.09 11.07
C MET A 434 0.11 -20.26 11.62
N ILE A 435 -0.23 -19.18 12.32
CA ILE A 435 0.68 -18.34 13.10
C ILE A 435 0.18 -18.35 14.54
N HIS A 436 0.88 -19.03 15.44
CA HIS A 436 0.52 -19.10 16.86
C HIS A 436 1.57 -18.38 17.70
N VAL A 437 1.15 -17.37 18.47
CA VAL A 437 2.05 -16.70 19.42
C VAL A 437 2.05 -17.49 20.72
N THR A 438 3.13 -18.21 21.01
CA THR A 438 3.19 -19.08 22.18
C THR A 438 3.62 -18.38 23.46
N GLU A 439 4.35 -17.28 23.34
CA GLU A 439 4.89 -16.52 24.49
C GLU A 439 5.06 -15.04 24.10
N ILE A 440 4.75 -14.12 25.01
CA ILE A 440 5.18 -12.73 24.93
C ILE A 440 5.88 -12.35 26.23
N ASN A 441 7.09 -11.78 26.12
CA ASN A 441 7.82 -11.21 27.24
C ASN A 441 8.00 -9.70 27.03
N PRO A 442 7.08 -8.85 27.51
CA PRO A 442 7.17 -7.40 27.35
C PRO A 442 8.35 -6.78 28.08
N ALA A 443 8.80 -7.37 29.19
CA ALA A 443 9.91 -6.86 29.98
C ALA A 443 11.24 -7.02 29.22
N GLU A 444 11.41 -8.14 28.52
CA GLU A 444 12.59 -8.41 27.70
C GLU A 444 12.42 -8.02 26.22
N GLY A 445 11.23 -7.62 25.80
CA GLY A 445 10.96 -7.14 24.45
C GLY A 445 11.06 -8.22 23.38
N TYR A 446 10.48 -9.40 23.61
CA TYR A 446 10.35 -10.45 22.59
C TYR A 446 9.01 -11.18 22.64
N ALA A 447 8.68 -11.86 21.54
CA ALA A 447 7.60 -12.82 21.42
C ALA A 447 8.11 -14.11 20.75
N VAL A 448 7.51 -15.26 21.06
CA VAL A 448 7.82 -16.55 20.43
C VAL A 448 6.62 -16.98 19.58
N LEU A 449 6.90 -17.39 18.34
CA LEU A 449 5.91 -17.79 17.35
C LEU A 449 6.15 -19.24 16.95
N ASN A 450 5.08 -20.00 16.79
CA ASN A 450 5.06 -21.26 16.06
C ASN A 450 4.34 -21.04 14.73
N LEU A 451 5.03 -21.33 13.64
CA LEU A 451 4.56 -21.17 12.27
C LEU A 451 4.43 -22.56 11.63
N GLU A 452 3.28 -22.85 11.04
CA GLU A 452 3.00 -24.16 10.44
C GLU A 452 2.25 -24.01 9.12
N SER A 453 2.70 -24.73 8.09
CA SER A 453 2.07 -24.78 6.77
C SER A 453 1.31 -26.08 6.56
N CYS A 454 0.22 -26.01 5.79
CA CYS A 454 -0.71 -27.14 5.59
C CYS A 454 -1.25 -27.69 6.92
N PHE A 455 -1.50 -26.78 7.87
CA PHE A 455 -2.19 -27.12 9.10
C PHE A 455 -3.61 -27.61 8.76
N ASP A 456 -3.87 -28.90 9.01
CA ASP A 456 -5.19 -29.48 8.80
C ASP A 456 -6.08 -29.08 9.99
N SER A 457 -6.81 -27.99 9.79
CA SER A 457 -7.77 -27.48 10.80
C SER A 457 -8.82 -28.52 11.21
N ALA A 458 -9.18 -29.46 10.33
CA ALA A 458 -10.12 -30.52 10.66
C ALA A 458 -9.45 -31.60 11.53
N GLN A 459 -8.20 -31.96 11.25
CA GLN A 459 -7.42 -32.86 12.11
C GLN A 459 -7.18 -32.24 13.48
N ALA A 460 -6.82 -30.95 13.54
CA ALA A 460 -6.62 -30.25 14.81
C ALA A 460 -7.93 -30.14 15.63
N ALA A 461 -9.06 -29.88 14.98
CA ALA A 461 -10.36 -29.91 15.64
C ALA A 461 -10.73 -31.31 16.16
N ALA A 462 -10.39 -32.36 15.41
CA ALA A 462 -10.58 -33.75 15.84
C ALA A 462 -9.69 -34.10 17.03
N ASP A 463 -8.42 -33.69 17.01
CA ASP A 463 -7.47 -33.92 18.10
C ASP A 463 -7.89 -33.17 19.37
N ALA A 464 -8.32 -31.91 19.25
CA ALA A 464 -8.86 -31.13 20.36
C ALA A 464 -10.14 -31.76 20.94
N ALA A 465 -11.04 -32.26 20.09
CA ALA A 465 -12.24 -32.97 20.54
C ALA A 465 -11.89 -34.27 21.29
N ALA A 466 -10.88 -35.01 20.82
CA ALA A 466 -10.39 -36.21 21.47
C ALA A 466 -9.74 -35.90 22.84
N GLU A 467 -9.01 -34.78 22.95
CA GLU A 467 -8.43 -34.34 24.22
C GLU A 467 -9.51 -33.91 25.23
N ILE A 468 -10.54 -33.16 24.79
CA ILE A 468 -11.70 -32.82 25.64
C ILE A 468 -12.42 -34.10 26.11
N GLU A 469 -12.61 -35.09 25.22
CA GLU A 469 -13.20 -36.37 25.58
C GLU A 469 -12.35 -37.10 26.64
N LEU A 470 -11.03 -37.09 26.49
CA LEU A 470 -10.10 -37.69 27.45
C LEU A 470 -10.16 -36.98 28.81
N GLN A 471 -10.16 -35.65 28.84
CA GLN A 471 -10.29 -34.88 30.09
C GLN A 471 -11.63 -35.16 30.80
N ASN A 472 -12.72 -35.28 30.03
CA ASN A 472 -14.02 -35.66 30.59
C ASN A 472 -14.01 -37.07 31.18
N LYS A 473 -13.32 -38.03 30.54
CA LYS A 473 -13.14 -39.39 31.07
C LYS A 473 -12.29 -39.41 32.35
N ILE A 474 -11.23 -38.60 32.42
CA ILE A 474 -10.40 -38.45 33.62
C ILE A 474 -11.24 -37.90 34.77
N ARG A 475 -11.99 -36.81 34.54
CA ARG A 475 -12.87 -36.23 35.57
C ARG A 475 -13.92 -37.21 36.08
N ALA A 476 -14.57 -37.95 35.17
CA ALA A 476 -15.55 -38.96 35.54
C ALA A 476 -14.93 -40.11 36.37
N TYR A 477 -13.70 -40.50 36.05
CA TYR A 477 -12.95 -41.50 36.81
C TYR A 477 -12.61 -40.98 38.22
N GLU A 478 -12.13 -39.75 38.35
CA GLU A 478 -11.81 -39.12 39.63
C GLU A 478 -13.05 -38.99 40.52
N GLU A 479 -14.19 -38.59 39.96
CA GLU A 479 -15.48 -38.53 40.67
C GLU A 479 -15.92 -39.91 41.16
N ALA A 480 -15.75 -40.96 40.35
CA ALA A 480 -16.08 -42.33 40.75
C ALA A 480 -15.18 -42.86 41.87
N VAL A 481 -13.87 -42.54 41.83
CA VAL A 481 -12.92 -42.87 42.89
C VAL A 481 -13.28 -42.14 44.19
N ALA A 482 -13.60 -40.85 44.11
CA ALA A 482 -14.04 -40.05 45.26
C ALA A 482 -15.33 -40.60 45.88
N ALA A 483 -16.32 -40.98 45.06
CA ALA A 483 -17.57 -41.59 45.53
C ALA A 483 -17.34 -42.91 46.27
N LYS A 484 -16.44 -43.76 45.77
CA LYS A 484 -16.07 -45.01 46.46
C LYS A 484 -15.37 -44.78 47.78
N LYS A 485 -14.45 -43.82 47.84
CA LYS A 485 -13.77 -43.47 49.09
C LYS A 485 -14.79 -43.01 50.15
N LYS A 486 -15.73 -42.14 49.75
CA LYS A 486 -16.83 -41.72 50.62
C LYS A 486 -17.70 -42.90 51.08
N GLN A 487 -18.06 -43.81 50.17
CA GLN A 487 -18.82 -45.01 50.53
C GLN A 487 -18.07 -45.88 51.56
N GLN A 488 -16.76 -46.05 51.42
CA GLN A 488 -15.93 -46.79 52.37
C GLN A 488 -15.85 -46.08 53.74
N GLU A 489 -15.71 -44.76 53.75
CA GLU A 489 -15.75 -43.95 54.98
C GLU A 489 -17.10 -44.06 55.70
N ASP A 490 -18.22 -44.01 54.94
CA ASP A 490 -19.57 -44.19 55.50
C ASP A 490 -19.77 -45.59 56.09
N ILE A 491 -19.26 -46.64 55.44
CA ILE A 491 -19.27 -48.02 55.97
C ILE A 491 -18.47 -48.08 57.27
N ALA A 492 -17.23 -47.56 57.28
CA ALA A 492 -16.38 -47.55 58.48
C ALA A 492 -16.99 -46.74 59.63
N ASN A 493 -17.72 -45.67 59.33
CA ASN A 493 -18.43 -44.87 60.33
C ASN A 493 -19.65 -45.61 60.90
N ARG A 494 -20.41 -46.33 60.08
CA ARG A 494 -21.54 -47.16 60.53
C ARG A 494 -21.11 -48.35 61.39
N GLU A 495 -20.00 -48.99 61.04
CA GLU A 495 -19.40 -50.05 61.87
C GLU A 495 -19.02 -49.52 63.25
N ARG A 496 -18.44 -48.30 63.32
CA ARG A 496 -18.13 -47.65 64.60
C ARG A 496 -19.36 -47.27 65.42
N SER A 497 -20.50 -46.98 64.80
CA SER A 497 -21.72 -46.55 65.49
C SER A 497 -22.65 -47.71 65.91
N GLY A 498 -22.32 -48.97 65.60
CA GLY A 498 -23.13 -50.14 65.98
C GLY A 498 -24.49 -50.24 65.27
N MET A 499 -24.68 -49.54 64.14
CA MET A 499 -25.92 -49.61 63.37
C MET A 499 -25.91 -50.83 62.43
N PRO A 500 -27.04 -51.56 62.27
CA PRO A 500 -27.12 -52.70 61.37
C PRO A 500 -26.85 -52.31 59.91
N ILE A 501 -25.95 -53.06 59.26
CA ILE A 501 -25.50 -52.82 57.88
C ILE A 501 -26.58 -53.29 56.90
N ALA A 502 -27.14 -52.37 56.12
CA ALA A 502 -28.02 -52.71 55.00
C ALA A 502 -27.22 -53.39 53.86
N PRO A 503 -27.83 -54.29 53.08
CA PRO A 503 -27.13 -55.07 52.05
C PRO A 503 -26.42 -54.16 51.03
N TYR A 504 -25.13 -54.42 50.84
CA TYR A 504 -24.22 -53.68 49.96
C TYR A 504 -24.65 -53.77 48.49
N VAL A 505 -24.76 -52.62 47.82
CA VAL A 505 -24.88 -52.54 46.36
C VAL A 505 -23.51 -52.17 45.80
N PRO A 506 -22.86 -53.04 45.00
CA PRO A 506 -21.57 -52.76 44.41
C PRO A 506 -21.68 -51.63 43.39
N ILE A 507 -20.94 -50.55 43.61
CA ILE A 507 -20.70 -49.53 42.59
C ILE A 507 -19.59 -50.07 41.67
N SER A 508 -19.90 -50.28 40.38
CA SER A 508 -18.87 -50.65 39.40
C SER A 508 -18.01 -49.42 39.09
N ILE A 509 -16.67 -49.59 39.12
CA ILE A 509 -15.76 -48.55 38.65
C ILE A 509 -15.69 -48.71 37.15
N PRO A 510 -15.90 -47.66 36.34
CA PRO A 510 -15.50 -47.71 34.95
C PRO A 510 -14.00 -48.04 34.89
N PRO A 511 -13.56 -48.92 33.98
CA PRO A 511 -12.14 -49.28 33.87
C PRO A 511 -11.29 -48.02 33.69
N ALA A 512 -10.11 -47.99 34.34
CA ALA A 512 -9.20 -46.86 34.23
C ALA A 512 -8.90 -46.57 32.75
N PRO A 513 -8.89 -45.29 32.33
CA PRO A 513 -8.57 -44.96 30.96
C PRO A 513 -7.17 -45.53 30.62
N PRO A 514 -7.00 -46.18 29.45
CA PRO A 514 -5.72 -46.76 29.07
C PRO A 514 -4.67 -45.65 28.91
N HIS A 515 -3.45 -45.89 29.42
CA HIS A 515 -2.31 -45.01 29.15
C HIS A 515 -1.99 -45.02 27.64
N PRO A 516 -1.79 -43.87 26.99
CA PRO A 516 -1.44 -43.84 25.57
C PRO A 516 -0.07 -44.53 25.38
N PRO A 517 0.05 -45.52 24.47
CA PRO A 517 1.32 -46.17 24.20
C PRO A 517 2.22 -45.26 23.37
N TYR A 518 3.47 -45.08 23.83
CA TYR A 518 4.52 -44.45 23.02
C TYR A 518 5.10 -45.52 22.07
N THR A 519 4.75 -45.48 20.79
CA THR A 519 5.37 -46.33 19.74
C THR A 519 5.52 -45.57 18.41
N PRO A 520 6.66 -45.69 17.70
CA PRO A 520 6.88 -45.03 16.41
C PRO A 520 6.00 -45.61 15.30
N LYS A 521 5.49 -44.72 14.43
CA LYS A 521 4.54 -45.02 13.34
C LYS A 521 5.18 -45.86 12.22
N PRO A 522 4.66 -47.05 11.87
CA PRO A 522 4.97 -47.72 10.61
C PRO A 522 3.94 -47.38 9.53
N ILE A 523 4.42 -47.12 8.32
CA ILE A 523 3.63 -46.93 7.10
C ILE A 523 3.14 -48.31 6.62
N GLY A 524 1.83 -48.45 6.40
CA GLY A 524 1.19 -49.67 5.87
C GLY A 524 -0.19 -49.35 5.25
N PRO A 525 -0.67 -50.17 4.29
CA PRO A 525 -1.27 -49.69 3.05
C PRO A 525 -2.79 -49.45 3.07
N THR A 526 -3.22 -48.62 2.11
CA THR A 526 -4.57 -48.14 1.81
C THR A 526 -5.62 -49.25 1.67
N PRO A 527 -6.85 -49.09 2.23
CA PRO A 527 -7.97 -50.00 1.97
C PRO A 527 -8.71 -49.70 0.65
N ALA A 528 -9.27 -50.76 0.07
CA ALA A 528 -10.04 -50.77 -1.18
C ALA A 528 -11.40 -50.05 -1.10
N PRO A 529 -11.97 -49.56 -2.21
CA PRO A 529 -13.14 -48.69 -2.21
C PRO A 529 -14.46 -49.46 -2.02
N THR A 530 -15.37 -48.86 -1.27
CA THR A 530 -16.75 -49.36 -1.03
C THR A 530 -17.70 -48.79 -2.10
N PRO A 531 -18.76 -49.52 -2.54
CA PRO A 531 -19.61 -49.08 -3.65
C PRO A 531 -20.58 -47.95 -3.26
N ARG A 532 -20.77 -46.98 -4.16
CA ARG A 532 -21.79 -45.92 -4.07
C ARG A 532 -23.22 -46.47 -4.12
N PRO A 533 -24.17 -45.87 -3.38
CA PRO A 533 -25.59 -46.03 -3.66
C PRO A 533 -26.06 -45.08 -4.77
N THR A 534 -26.88 -45.61 -5.67
CA THR A 534 -27.62 -44.92 -6.72
C THR A 534 -28.91 -44.31 -6.15
N TYR A 535 -29.13 -43.01 -6.36
CA TYR A 535 -30.45 -42.39 -6.24
C TYR A 535 -30.76 -41.59 -7.51
N ALA A 536 -31.96 -41.83 -8.06
CA ALA A 536 -32.55 -41.15 -9.20
C ALA A 536 -33.15 -39.79 -8.78
N PRO A 537 -33.27 -38.80 -9.68
CA PRO A 537 -33.65 -37.45 -9.34
C PRO A 537 -35.16 -37.29 -9.19
N THR A 538 -35.58 -36.53 -8.18
CA THR A 538 -36.91 -35.90 -8.13
C THR A 538 -36.73 -34.39 -8.25
N THR A 539 -37.44 -33.84 -9.23
CA THR A 539 -37.59 -32.42 -9.52
C THR A 539 -38.44 -31.73 -8.45
N SER A 540 -37.91 -30.67 -7.83
CA SER A 540 -38.70 -29.51 -7.42
C SER A 540 -37.79 -28.31 -7.18
N CYS A 541 -38.06 -27.22 -7.89
CA CYS A 541 -37.46 -25.90 -7.66
C CYS A 541 -37.75 -25.42 -6.24
N VAL A 542 -36.71 -24.97 -5.54
CA VAL A 542 -36.82 -24.02 -4.42
C VAL A 542 -35.77 -22.95 -4.65
N GLU A 543 -36.24 -21.71 -4.68
CA GLU A 543 -35.48 -20.48 -4.80
C GLU A 543 -34.51 -20.32 -3.62
N LEU A 544 -33.23 -20.11 -3.90
CA LEU A 544 -32.34 -19.41 -3.00
C LEU A 544 -31.82 -18.18 -3.75
N GLY A 545 -32.34 -17.03 -3.37
CA GLY A 545 -31.77 -15.75 -3.71
C GLY A 545 -30.38 -15.63 -3.10
N GLY A 546 -29.37 -15.60 -3.97
CA GLY A 546 -28.07 -15.03 -3.70
C GLY A 546 -27.82 -13.99 -4.78
N LEU A 547 -28.00 -12.71 -4.45
CA LEU A 547 -27.54 -11.61 -5.30
C LEU A 547 -26.00 -11.56 -5.18
N CYS A 548 -25.30 -11.87 -6.26
CA CYS A 548 -23.87 -11.59 -6.39
C CYS A 548 -23.69 -10.14 -6.85
N PHE A 549 -22.91 -9.38 -6.09
CA PHE A 549 -22.50 -8.00 -6.40
C PHE A 549 -21.00 -7.93 -6.71
N ASP A 550 -20.44 -8.80 -7.56
CA ASP A 550 -19.25 -8.44 -8.36
C ASP A 550 -18.97 -9.47 -9.46
N TYR A 551 -18.47 -9.01 -10.61
CA TYR A 551 -18.29 -9.79 -11.85
C TYR A 551 -16.92 -10.48 -11.98
N LYS A 552 -16.08 -10.49 -10.91
CA LYS A 552 -14.65 -10.83 -11.01
C LYS A 552 -14.24 -12.25 -10.63
N ASP A 553 -15.08 -13.05 -9.98
CA ASP A 553 -14.58 -14.30 -9.37
C ASP A 553 -14.60 -15.54 -10.28
N CYS A 554 -15.10 -15.45 -11.52
CA CYS A 554 -15.26 -16.64 -12.37
C CYS A 554 -14.05 -16.99 -13.25
N CYS A 555 -13.03 -16.14 -13.40
CA CYS A 555 -11.96 -16.38 -14.39
C CYS A 555 -10.53 -16.44 -13.83
N HIS A 556 -10.35 -16.46 -12.51
CA HIS A 556 -9.01 -16.32 -11.92
C HIS A 556 -8.19 -17.62 -11.79
N PHE A 557 -8.71 -18.77 -12.23
CA PHE A 557 -8.00 -20.04 -12.13
C PHE A 557 -7.85 -20.68 -13.52
N GLY A 558 -6.68 -20.48 -14.12
CA GLY A 558 -6.32 -20.84 -15.50
C GLY A 558 -6.41 -22.33 -15.85
N LEU A 559 -7.62 -22.87 -15.93
CA LEU A 559 -7.91 -24.23 -16.41
C LEU A 559 -9.08 -24.23 -17.43
N GLY A 560 -8.99 -23.38 -18.46
CA GLY A 560 -9.88 -23.46 -19.62
C GLY A 560 -9.52 -22.49 -20.75
N GLU A 561 -9.63 -22.94 -22.00
CA GLU A 561 -9.64 -22.05 -23.16
C GLU A 561 -11.03 -21.41 -23.31
N CYS A 562 -11.09 -20.08 -23.39
CA CYS A 562 -12.29 -19.36 -23.83
C CYS A 562 -12.42 -19.49 -25.35
N ARG A 563 -13.53 -20.04 -25.84
CA ARG A 563 -13.94 -19.89 -27.25
C ARG A 563 -15.28 -19.18 -27.35
N GLU A 564 -15.36 -18.23 -28.27
CA GLU A 564 -16.62 -17.66 -28.71
C GLU A 564 -17.39 -18.68 -29.55
N GLU A 565 -18.60 -19.02 -29.13
CA GLU A 565 -19.57 -19.70 -30.00
C GLU A 565 -20.73 -18.76 -30.31
N SER A 566 -20.90 -18.46 -31.60
CA SER A 566 -22.03 -17.72 -32.13
C SER A 566 -23.22 -18.66 -32.32
N TYR A 567 -24.30 -18.47 -31.57
CA TYR A 567 -25.62 -18.95 -31.94
C TYR A 567 -26.41 -17.81 -32.59
N GLY A 568 -26.89 -18.04 -33.81
CA GLY A 568 -27.57 -17.03 -34.61
C GLY A 568 -28.84 -16.50 -33.95
N GLY A 569 -28.96 -15.18 -33.91
CA GLY A 569 -30.21 -14.45 -33.67
C GLY A 569 -30.43 -14.00 -32.21
N GLY A 570 -29.92 -12.80 -31.87
CA GLY A 570 -30.22 -12.09 -30.63
C GLY A 570 -29.19 -12.33 -29.52
N ALA A 571 -28.25 -11.39 -29.36
CA ALA A 571 -27.06 -11.55 -28.51
C ALA A 571 -27.39 -11.63 -27.01
N THR A 572 -27.14 -12.82 -26.42
CA THR A 572 -26.78 -12.97 -25.00
C THR A 572 -25.54 -13.85 -24.98
N TYR A 573 -24.43 -13.36 -24.44
CA TYR A 573 -23.18 -14.13 -24.32
C TYR A 573 -23.16 -14.83 -22.97
N MET A 574 -22.98 -16.15 -22.96
CA MET A 574 -22.63 -16.90 -21.75
C MET A 574 -21.26 -17.54 -21.94
N LEU A 575 -20.34 -17.23 -21.03
CA LEU A 575 -19.09 -17.96 -20.87
C LEU A 575 -19.41 -19.31 -20.21
N LYS A 576 -18.96 -20.40 -20.83
CA LYS A 576 -19.14 -21.76 -20.30
C LYS A 576 -17.76 -22.37 -20.07
N CYS A 577 -17.42 -22.66 -18.82
CA CYS A 577 -16.24 -23.45 -18.48
C CYS A 577 -16.50 -24.92 -18.85
N ARG A 578 -15.52 -25.58 -19.47
CA ARG A 578 -15.60 -27.00 -19.82
C ARG A 578 -15.24 -27.85 -18.60
N GLU A 579 -15.95 -28.96 -18.37
CA GLU A 579 -15.54 -29.94 -17.37
C GLU A 579 -14.16 -30.55 -17.73
N PRO A 580 -13.33 -30.89 -16.73
CA PRO A 580 -11.98 -31.38 -16.96
C PRO A 580 -12.00 -32.71 -17.73
N VAL A 581 -11.13 -32.82 -18.72
CA VAL A 581 -10.87 -34.08 -19.43
C VAL A 581 -10.11 -35.00 -18.48
N ASP A 582 -10.64 -36.22 -18.29
CA ASP A 582 -10.02 -37.29 -17.53
C ASP A 582 -8.69 -37.72 -18.19
N VAL A 583 -7.57 -37.22 -17.69
CA VAL A 583 -6.23 -37.59 -18.15
C VAL A 583 -5.74 -38.77 -17.33
N ASN A 584 -6.21 -39.96 -17.67
CA ASN A 584 -5.60 -41.18 -17.18
C ASN A 584 -4.46 -41.61 -18.11
N ALA A 585 -3.30 -41.87 -17.49
CA ALA A 585 -2.13 -42.60 -17.97
C ALA A 585 -0.94 -41.83 -18.59
N THR A 586 -0.10 -41.25 -17.72
CA THR A 586 1.33 -41.61 -17.64
C THR A 586 1.87 -41.30 -16.24
N LYS A 587 2.58 -42.25 -15.62
CA LYS A 587 3.26 -42.04 -14.33
C LYS A 587 4.50 -41.18 -14.57
N LEU A 588 4.43 -39.91 -14.20
CA LEU A 588 5.62 -39.08 -14.02
C LEU A 588 6.30 -39.48 -12.71
N THR A 589 7.62 -39.53 -12.72
CA THR A 589 8.45 -39.72 -11.54
C THR A 589 8.50 -38.43 -10.71
N ALA A 590 8.87 -38.53 -9.43
CA ALA A 590 8.98 -37.35 -8.56
C ALA A 590 10.01 -36.32 -9.09
N GLU A 591 11.07 -36.79 -9.74
CA GLU A 591 12.07 -35.96 -10.43
C GLU A 591 11.47 -35.22 -11.64
N GLU A 592 10.62 -35.88 -12.45
CA GLU A 592 9.96 -35.23 -13.59
C GLU A 592 8.89 -34.22 -13.15
N ILE A 593 8.29 -34.40 -11.97
CA ILE A 593 7.38 -33.41 -11.36
C ILE A 593 8.18 -32.20 -10.87
N GLU A 594 9.32 -32.41 -10.21
CA GLU A 594 10.21 -31.33 -9.75
C GLU A 594 10.79 -30.53 -10.94
N GLU A 595 11.15 -31.19 -12.04
CA GLU A 595 11.66 -30.54 -13.26
C GLU A 595 10.55 -29.77 -14.01
N LEU A 596 9.30 -30.28 -14.04
CA LEU A 596 8.15 -29.57 -14.61
C LEU A 596 7.69 -28.38 -13.76
N GLU A 597 7.79 -28.49 -12.43
CA GLU A 597 7.53 -27.37 -11.51
C GLU A 597 8.59 -26.28 -11.68
N THR A 598 9.87 -26.65 -11.87
CA THR A 598 10.97 -25.70 -12.15
C THR A 598 10.82 -25.03 -13.53
N LEU A 599 10.32 -25.74 -14.56
CA LEU A 599 10.05 -25.17 -15.89
C LEU A 599 8.81 -24.25 -15.92
N ALA A 600 7.83 -24.48 -15.04
CA ALA A 600 6.68 -23.58 -14.87
C ALA A 600 7.08 -22.27 -14.14
N GLU A 601 8.10 -22.33 -13.26
CA GLU A 601 8.67 -21.16 -12.59
C GLU A 601 9.25 -20.15 -13.61
N ASP A 602 9.97 -20.60 -14.64
CA ASP A 602 10.54 -19.73 -15.69
C ASP A 602 9.48 -19.11 -16.62
N ALA A 603 8.36 -19.79 -16.85
CA ALA A 603 7.28 -19.30 -17.70
C ALA A 603 6.37 -18.26 -17.00
N SER A 604 6.21 -18.38 -15.67
CA SER A 604 5.39 -17.44 -14.88
C SER A 604 6.02 -16.05 -14.72
N ILE A 605 7.34 -15.92 -14.97
CA ILE A 605 8.09 -14.66 -14.85
C ILE A 605 7.97 -13.78 -16.10
N TYR A 606 7.50 -14.31 -17.24
CA TYR A 606 7.50 -13.58 -18.53
C TYR A 606 6.19 -13.59 -19.34
N GLY A 607 5.06 -13.98 -18.74
CA GLY A 607 3.86 -14.30 -19.50
C GLY A 607 2.61 -13.43 -19.28
N GLU A 608 2.63 -12.11 -19.48
CA GLU A 608 1.35 -11.38 -19.67
C GLU A 608 1.41 -10.27 -20.73
N SER A 609 0.58 -10.42 -21.77
CA SER A 609 0.17 -9.33 -22.66
C SER A 609 -1.35 -9.38 -22.93
N LEU A 610 -2.01 -8.28 -22.53
CA LEU A 610 -3.06 -7.51 -23.21
C LEU A 610 -4.39 -8.18 -23.65
N LEU A 611 -5.49 -7.85 -22.95
CA LEU A 611 -6.52 -6.86 -23.36
C LEU A 611 -7.77 -7.00 -22.47
N GLY A 612 -7.99 -6.03 -21.57
CA GLY A 612 -9.22 -5.92 -20.78
C GLY A 612 -9.67 -4.47 -20.72
N LEU A 613 -10.72 -4.13 -21.46
CA LEU A 613 -11.39 -2.83 -21.42
C LEU A 613 -12.14 -2.70 -20.08
N TYR A 614 -11.66 -1.83 -19.19
CA TYR A 614 -12.48 -1.29 -18.09
C TYR A 614 -13.01 0.07 -18.52
N GLY A 615 -14.30 0.14 -18.84
CA GLY A 615 -15.04 1.40 -18.90
C GLY A 615 -15.63 1.68 -17.54
N GLY A 616 -15.26 2.80 -16.91
CA GLY A 616 -16.00 3.32 -15.75
C GLY A 616 -17.42 3.70 -16.17
N THR A 617 -18.42 3.36 -15.37
CA THR A 617 -19.82 3.74 -15.61
C THR A 617 -20.13 5.03 -14.85
N CYS A 618 -20.45 6.09 -15.58
CA CYS A 618 -21.03 7.31 -15.00
C CYS A 618 -22.53 7.11 -14.80
N ASN A 619 -23.09 7.64 -13.71
CA ASN A 619 -24.54 7.71 -13.62
C ASN A 619 -25.09 8.79 -14.59
N LYS A 620 -26.41 8.81 -14.74
CA LYS A 620 -27.17 9.77 -15.57
C LYS A 620 -26.92 11.25 -15.21
N ASP A 621 -26.31 11.53 -14.06
CA ASP A 621 -25.99 12.86 -13.57
C ASP A 621 -24.50 13.22 -13.73
N GLY A 622 -23.71 12.35 -14.39
CA GLY A 622 -22.28 12.59 -14.59
C GLY A 622 -21.45 12.47 -13.32
N ILE A 623 -21.87 11.62 -12.38
CA ILE A 623 -21.14 11.37 -11.13
C ILE A 623 -20.55 9.96 -11.21
N CYS A 624 -19.26 9.84 -10.91
CA CYS A 624 -18.60 8.55 -10.73
C CYS A 624 -19.20 7.81 -9.53
N THR A 625 -19.12 6.48 -9.49
CA THR A 625 -19.68 5.69 -8.38
C THR A 625 -19.07 5.99 -7.00
N ASP A 626 -17.95 6.72 -6.95
CA ASP A 626 -17.23 7.19 -5.76
C ASP A 626 -17.63 8.61 -5.30
N GLY A 627 -18.60 9.26 -5.96
CA GLY A 627 -19.13 10.55 -5.52
C GLY A 627 -18.40 11.78 -6.08
N GLU A 628 -17.43 11.60 -6.98
CA GLU A 628 -16.78 12.71 -7.68
C GLU A 628 -17.55 13.16 -8.94
N HIS A 629 -17.53 14.47 -9.22
CA HIS A 629 -18.14 15.06 -10.42
C HIS A 629 -17.30 14.78 -11.68
N CYS A 630 -17.86 14.11 -12.68
CA CYS A 630 -17.32 14.15 -14.04
C CYS A 630 -17.71 15.49 -14.68
N LEU A 631 -16.74 16.22 -15.24
CA LEU A 631 -17.03 17.48 -15.92
C LEU A 631 -16.98 17.37 -17.46
N ASN A 632 -17.99 18.01 -18.06
CA ASN A 632 -18.23 18.38 -19.46
C ASN A 632 -18.81 17.35 -20.46
N CYS A 633 -20.13 17.12 -20.36
CA CYS A 633 -20.97 17.00 -21.56
C CYS A 633 -21.57 18.38 -21.89
N PRO A 634 -21.34 18.95 -23.10
CA PRO A 634 -21.92 20.24 -23.47
C PRO A 634 -23.46 20.18 -23.51
N THR A 635 -24.11 21.14 -22.85
CA THR A 635 -25.58 21.27 -22.73
C THR A 635 -26.29 21.81 -23.98
N ASP A 636 -25.69 21.74 -25.17
CA ASP A 636 -26.28 22.35 -26.37
C ASP A 636 -26.46 21.36 -27.53
N CYS A 637 -27.46 20.49 -27.40
CA CYS A 637 -27.96 19.61 -28.46
C CYS A 637 -29.43 19.92 -28.82
N SER A 638 -29.83 21.19 -28.77
CA SER A 638 -31.15 21.62 -29.25
C SER A 638 -31.04 22.72 -30.30
N GLY A 639 -30.54 22.36 -31.48
CA GLY A 639 -30.52 23.27 -32.64
C GLY A 639 -30.48 22.49 -33.95
N ASN A 640 -31.56 22.57 -34.74
CA ASN A 640 -31.62 22.07 -36.11
C ASN A 640 -30.52 22.71 -36.97
N LEU A 641 -29.47 21.95 -37.30
CA LEU A 641 -28.48 22.35 -38.30
C LEU A 641 -28.74 21.62 -39.62
N VAL A 642 -29.47 22.29 -40.51
CA VAL A 642 -29.43 22.01 -41.95
C VAL A 642 -28.11 22.58 -42.48
N GLY A 643 -27.20 21.70 -42.86
CA GLY A 643 -26.01 22.04 -43.65
C GLY A 643 -24.74 22.33 -42.84
N ALA A 644 -24.09 21.29 -42.33
CA ALA A 644 -22.66 21.32 -42.03
C ALA A 644 -22.03 19.94 -42.26
N LYS A 645 -20.78 19.96 -42.74
CA LYS A 645 -20.00 18.83 -43.25
C LYS A 645 -19.90 17.67 -42.24
N LYS A 646 -19.89 16.44 -42.79
CA LYS A 646 -19.52 15.19 -42.11
C LYS A 646 -18.23 15.40 -41.31
N ASP A 647 -18.15 14.77 -40.13
CA ASP A 647 -17.00 14.67 -39.21
C ASP A 647 -17.15 15.41 -37.86
N ARG A 648 -18.35 15.37 -37.27
CA ARG A 648 -18.52 15.53 -35.81
C ARG A 648 -19.36 14.37 -35.27
N TYR A 649 -18.75 13.48 -34.48
CA TYR A 649 -19.44 12.40 -33.79
C TYR A 649 -19.85 12.85 -32.39
N CYS A 650 -21.12 12.69 -32.04
CA CYS A 650 -21.56 12.66 -30.64
C CYS A 650 -21.58 11.18 -30.21
N CYS A 651 -21.07 10.89 -29.00
CA CYS A 651 -21.18 9.57 -28.41
C CYS A 651 -22.64 9.27 -28.03
N HIS A 652 -23.38 8.66 -28.95
CA HIS A 652 -24.38 7.66 -28.58
C HIS A 652 -23.92 6.35 -29.22
N GLY A 653 -23.65 5.36 -28.37
CA GLY A 653 -23.21 4.05 -28.81
C GLY A 653 -24.32 3.36 -29.58
N ASP A 654 -24.09 3.20 -30.88
CA ASP A 654 -24.58 2.07 -31.66
C ASP A 654 -23.43 1.63 -32.57
N ALA A 655 -23.16 0.32 -32.59
CA ALA A 655 -22.03 -0.27 -33.29
C ALA A 655 -22.19 -0.15 -34.82
N VAL A 656 -21.15 0.35 -35.49
CA VAL A 656 -21.01 0.25 -36.94
C VAL A 656 -20.29 -1.07 -37.25
N SER A 657 -21.02 -2.06 -37.76
CA SER A 657 -20.45 -3.25 -38.39
C SER A 657 -20.10 -2.95 -39.84
N ASP A 658 -18.81 -3.06 -40.17
CA ASP A 658 -18.24 -3.52 -41.45
C ASP A 658 -17.02 -2.69 -41.88
N VAL A 659 -15.83 -3.19 -41.51
CA VAL A 659 -14.60 -2.93 -42.26
C VAL A 659 -13.93 -4.29 -42.51
N GLN A 660 -14.06 -4.79 -43.75
CA GLN A 660 -13.32 -5.96 -44.21
C GLN A 660 -11.86 -5.58 -44.47
N PHE A 661 -10.93 -6.16 -43.71
CA PHE A 661 -9.52 -6.20 -44.08
C PHE A 661 -9.21 -7.52 -44.79
N GLY A 662 -8.83 -7.43 -46.07
CA GLY A 662 -8.37 -8.56 -46.86
C GLY A 662 -6.97 -9.00 -46.46
N ALA A 663 -6.84 -10.21 -45.91
CA ALA A 663 -5.56 -10.84 -45.62
C ALA A 663 -4.99 -11.54 -46.87
N ARG A 664 -3.79 -11.14 -47.30
CA ARG A 664 -2.87 -11.98 -48.08
C ARG A 664 -1.56 -12.09 -47.29
N GLY A 665 -1.18 -13.30 -46.92
CA GLY A 665 0.12 -13.60 -46.35
C GLY A 665 0.26 -15.09 -46.02
N GLU A 666 1.04 -15.80 -46.82
CA GLU A 666 1.40 -17.23 -46.65
C GLU A 666 2.23 -17.51 -45.39
N PRO A 667 2.23 -18.76 -44.87
CA PRO A 667 2.95 -19.11 -43.66
C PRO A 667 4.43 -19.41 -43.94
N ARG A 668 5.34 -18.87 -43.11
CA ARG A 668 6.69 -19.41 -42.95
C ARG A 668 6.81 -20.12 -41.61
N LYS A 669 7.19 -21.40 -41.68
CA LYS A 669 7.67 -22.21 -40.56
C LYS A 669 9.04 -21.73 -40.09
N ARG A 670 9.20 -21.49 -38.79
CA ARG A 670 10.08 -22.26 -37.91
C ARG A 670 9.71 -22.00 -36.46
#